data_AF-A0A165BMJ6-F1
#
_entry.id   AF-A0A165BMJ6-F1
#
_cell.length_a   1.000
_cell.length_b   1.000
_cell.length_c   1.000
_cell.angle_alpha   90.00
_cell.angle_beta   90.00
_cell.angle_gamma   90.00
#
_symmetry.space_group_name_H-M   'P 1'
#
loop_
_entity.id
_entity.type
_entity.pdbx_description
1 polymer ?
#
loop_
_entity_poly.entity_id
_entity_poly.type
_entity_poly.pdbx_seq_one_letter_code
_entity_poly.pdbx_strand_id
1 'polypeptide(L)'
;MVSLTPAFLTLAVYCTSALAAPYVQSSKHVTHRVRTLPNGLQVRSYHPESTYKTFPEGVKPPVSANGLAANFKASALSYIHQELGEENVQYTSGYTSPVASHHYVNQHFNGIPVVNAVAHSSLNKDGNVVAFSSSFVTGKPNVAPATPSISKEDALEAVKTKLGATPTDREIKLEYFASDDGSVILSHVVEAHIDDNGHLVEAFINAHTGELASLLDYTLSLTYLALPIQKQAPTEGIETIVNPEDLTASPNGWTVLNGTDTKTTSGNNGVVYKTSESSTTKESSTDTFNYPWAPGSQASVAANVDAARTNAFYILNTVHDISYRYGFTESAFNFQNDNFGKGGKGGDRVTVSVQDSADFGTYNADFSVTPDGTSGHMRMFLWDITTIRRDGALENDIVVHEFTHGISNRMTGGGTGRCLTTTEAGGMGEGWSDAFAEWTEQKDSTVPDFTMGAYVINDAAGIRSLPYSTSKTVNPYTYATIATKNEVHDIGEIWANTLHNVYAALVEANGFSADAKTNPDATGGNAIFLHLFIDSFPLQPCNPTFPTARDAWIQADVNRFAGANKCTLWKAFASRGLGVGAANHKDSTDIPAECNGTSTPTSTVSSTTTRSTSTLSSTSTRSTSTSSRTSSTSTRTSSTSTRSTSTRTTSTRTPTPTPTPEPEPECPWWWPFDFCF
;
A
#
# COMPACT_ATOMS: atom_id res chain seq x y z
N MET A 1 89.00 27.54 2.49
CA MET A 1 88.57 27.15 1.12
C MET A 1 88.63 25.63 1.05
N VAL A 2 87.74 24.88 0.38
CA VAL A 2 86.39 25.09 -0.21
C VAL A 2 85.92 23.69 -0.69
N SER A 3 84.62 23.37 -0.65
CA SER A 3 84.03 22.07 -1.06
C SER A 3 84.40 20.87 -0.16
N LEU A 4 83.66 19.76 -0.08
CA LEU A 4 82.36 19.33 -0.66
C LEU A 4 81.30 19.23 0.49
N THR A 5 80.13 18.57 0.49
CA THR A 5 79.32 17.71 -0.44
C THR A 5 77.83 17.78 0.03
N PRO A 6 76.79 17.54 -0.81
CA PRO A 6 75.38 17.72 -0.39
C PRO A 6 74.67 16.43 0.08
N ALA A 7 73.68 16.57 0.99
CA ALA A 7 72.67 15.55 1.28
C ALA A 7 71.37 16.14 1.90
N PHE A 8 70.24 15.49 1.58
CA PHE A 8 68.85 15.61 2.07
C PHE A 8 68.68 15.84 3.61
N LEU A 9 67.55 16.31 4.19
CA LEU A 9 66.16 15.80 4.09
C LEU A 9 65.18 16.64 4.97
N THR A 10 63.87 16.64 4.65
CA THR A 10 62.68 16.88 5.53
C THR A 10 62.59 18.09 6.49
N LEU A 11 61.52 18.87 6.31
CA LEU A 11 60.92 19.73 7.34
C LEU A 11 59.75 18.99 8.02
N ALA A 12 59.68 18.95 9.35
CA ALA A 12 58.63 18.24 10.09
C ALA A 12 57.50 19.18 10.54
N VAL A 13 56.25 18.82 10.26
CA VAL A 13 55.05 19.51 10.76
C VAL A 13 54.61 18.84 12.08
N TYR A 14 54.52 19.63 13.15
CA TYR A 14 53.92 19.19 14.41
C TYR A 14 52.38 19.25 14.32
N CYS A 15 51.76 18.11 14.01
CA CYS A 15 50.33 17.93 14.25
C CYS A 15 50.11 17.51 15.71
N THR A 16 49.32 18.26 16.47
CA THR A 16 48.82 17.83 17.78
C THR A 16 47.71 16.80 17.59
N SER A 17 48.07 15.52 17.58
CA SER A 17 47.11 14.42 17.46
C SER A 17 46.29 14.24 18.74
N ALA A 18 45.03 14.68 18.72
CA ALA A 18 44.03 14.20 19.64
C ALA A 18 43.81 12.69 19.40
N LEU A 19 44.29 11.85 20.31
CA LEU A 19 44.13 10.39 20.23
C LEU A 19 42.72 9.98 20.63
N ALA A 20 41.76 10.18 19.72
CA ALA A 20 40.47 9.52 19.80
C ALA A 20 40.68 7.99 19.76
N ALA A 21 40.27 7.29 20.81
CA ALA A 21 40.41 5.84 20.87
C ALA A 21 39.57 5.17 19.76
N PRO A 22 40.06 4.09 19.12
CA PRO A 22 39.29 3.39 18.11
C PRO A 22 38.13 2.63 18.76
N TYR A 23 36.96 3.27 18.82
CA TYR A 23 35.70 2.66 19.24
C TYR A 23 35.44 1.38 18.45
N VAL A 24 35.08 0.31 19.15
CA VAL A 24 34.64 -0.95 18.54
C VAL A 24 33.40 -0.67 17.69
N GLN A 25 33.28 -1.32 16.53
CA GLN A 25 32.19 -1.05 15.59
C GLN A 25 30.80 -1.23 16.23
N SER A 26 30.63 -2.23 17.11
CA SER A 26 29.42 -2.43 17.93
C SER A 26 29.06 -1.22 18.78
N SER A 27 30.02 -0.60 19.48
CA SER A 27 29.78 0.61 20.29
C SER A 27 29.29 1.79 19.46
N LYS A 28 29.71 1.91 18.20
CA LYS A 28 29.16 2.92 17.28
C LYS A 28 27.72 2.63 16.88
N HIS A 29 27.34 1.36 16.69
CA HIS A 29 25.94 0.99 16.41
C HIS A 29 24.98 1.21 17.60
N VAL A 30 25.48 1.27 18.84
CA VAL A 30 24.68 1.63 20.03
C VAL A 30 24.37 3.13 20.11
N THR A 31 25.25 3.98 19.55
CA THR A 31 25.26 5.44 19.79
C THR A 31 25.04 6.29 18.54
N HIS A 32 25.22 5.74 17.34
CA HIS A 32 25.20 6.48 16.08
C HIS A 32 24.36 5.81 14.98
N ARG A 33 23.68 6.62 14.17
CA ARG A 33 23.10 6.23 12.88
C ARG A 33 23.62 7.17 11.80
N VAL A 34 23.91 6.65 10.61
CA VAL A 34 24.12 7.48 9.40
C VAL A 34 22.91 7.29 8.49
N ARG A 35 22.42 8.39 7.93
CA ARG A 35 21.34 8.44 6.93
C ARG A 35 21.85 9.22 5.73
N THR A 36 21.54 8.77 4.53
CA THR A 36 21.67 9.59 3.31
C THR A 36 20.29 10.14 2.98
N LEU A 37 20.18 11.45 2.80
CA LEU A 37 18.94 12.11 2.38
C LEU A 37 18.78 12.02 0.85
N PRO A 38 17.57 12.23 0.31
CA PRO A 38 17.32 12.20 -1.14
C PRO A 38 18.25 13.12 -1.95
N ASN A 39 18.59 14.29 -1.41
CA ASN A 39 19.56 15.23 -2.00
C ASN A 39 21.04 14.78 -1.91
N GLY A 40 21.32 13.57 -1.43
CA GLY A 40 22.66 12.98 -1.30
C GLY A 40 23.41 13.34 0.00
N LEU A 41 22.88 14.23 0.85
CA LEU A 41 23.54 14.62 2.09
C LEU A 41 23.59 13.45 3.08
N GLN A 42 24.78 13.07 3.53
CA GLN A 42 24.96 12.13 4.64
C GLN A 42 24.94 12.84 5.98
N VAL A 43 23.92 12.53 6.79
CA VAL A 43 23.75 13.06 8.16
C VAL A 43 24.02 11.96 9.17
N ARG A 44 24.70 12.31 10.28
CA ARG A 44 25.01 11.41 11.39
C ARG A 44 24.19 11.80 12.62
N SER A 45 23.20 11.00 12.97
CA SER A 45 22.49 11.11 14.25
C SER A 45 23.34 10.51 15.37
N TYR A 46 23.34 11.12 16.56
CA TYR A 46 24.06 10.63 17.75
C TYR A 46 23.20 10.72 19.02
N HIS A 47 23.35 9.71 19.90
CA HIS A 47 22.86 9.72 21.27
C HIS A 47 23.98 9.24 22.22
N PRO A 48 24.11 9.83 23.43
CA PRO A 48 24.98 9.30 24.47
C PRO A 48 24.63 7.86 24.86
N GLU A 49 25.65 7.08 25.21
CA GLU A 49 25.46 5.69 25.63
C GLU A 49 24.64 5.61 26.93
N SER A 50 23.60 4.77 26.93
CA SER A 50 22.66 4.67 28.04
C SER A 50 23.11 3.69 29.10
N THR A 51 23.20 4.16 30.35
CA THR A 51 23.26 3.27 31.52
C THR A 51 21.87 2.72 31.83
N TYR A 52 21.78 1.45 32.28
CA TYR A 52 20.53 0.80 32.66
C TYR A 52 20.72 -0.11 33.88
N LYS A 53 19.74 -0.11 34.80
CA LYS A 53 19.70 -0.91 36.02
C LYS A 53 18.29 -1.45 36.24
N THR A 54 18.17 -2.68 36.73
CA THR A 54 16.91 -3.32 37.10
C THR A 54 17.00 -3.96 38.48
N PHE A 55 15.87 -3.98 39.20
CA PHE A 55 15.77 -4.44 40.58
C PHE A 55 14.55 -5.38 40.71
N PRO A 56 14.73 -6.71 40.65
CA PRO A 56 13.60 -7.66 40.58
C PRO A 56 12.60 -7.55 41.74
N GLU A 57 13.09 -7.40 42.97
CA GLU A 57 12.26 -7.18 44.18
C GLU A 57 11.83 -5.71 44.37
N GLY A 58 12.42 -4.80 43.58
CA GLY A 58 12.39 -3.37 43.75
C GLY A 58 13.23 -2.85 44.92
N VAL A 59 13.91 -1.71 44.74
CA VAL A 59 14.61 -0.99 45.83
C VAL A 59 13.72 0.12 46.39
N LYS A 60 13.76 0.34 47.71
CA LYS A 60 13.03 1.46 48.31
C LYS A 60 13.70 2.79 47.92
N PRO A 61 12.94 3.79 47.44
CA PRO A 61 13.46 5.13 47.20
C PRO A 61 13.91 5.79 48.51
N PRO A 62 14.83 6.77 48.48
CA PRO A 62 15.18 7.54 49.66
C PRO A 62 13.97 8.27 50.24
N VAL A 63 13.94 8.42 51.57
CA VAL A 63 12.88 9.17 52.24
C VAL A 63 13.06 10.66 51.95
N SER A 64 12.05 11.29 51.34
CA SER A 64 12.09 12.74 51.07
C SER A 64 12.25 13.53 52.37
N ALA A 65 13.11 14.56 52.35
CA ALA A 65 13.50 15.32 53.55
C ALA A 65 12.33 16.00 54.31
N ASN A 66 11.15 16.10 53.68
CA ASN A 66 9.98 16.78 54.22
C ASN A 66 8.97 15.86 54.92
N GLY A 67 9.23 14.55 55.03
CA GLY A 67 8.44 13.61 55.85
C GLY A 67 6.98 13.34 55.40
N LEU A 68 6.57 13.87 54.24
CA LEU A 68 5.26 13.61 53.65
C LEU A 68 5.19 12.20 53.03
N ALA A 69 3.98 11.65 52.90
CA ALA A 69 3.75 10.41 52.19
C ALA A 69 4.17 10.56 50.70
N ALA A 70 5.26 9.89 50.31
CA ALA A 70 5.83 10.03 48.98
C ALA A 70 4.91 9.39 47.92
N ASN A 71 4.41 10.21 47.00
CA ASN A 71 3.78 9.72 45.77
C ASN A 71 4.86 9.19 44.80
N PHE A 72 4.47 8.39 43.81
CA PHE A 72 5.40 7.74 42.89
C PHE A 72 6.37 8.73 42.20
N LYS A 73 5.91 9.94 41.84
CA LYS A 73 6.76 10.99 41.25
C LYS A 73 7.85 11.47 42.22
N ALA A 74 7.50 11.73 43.48
CA ALA A 74 8.47 12.16 44.50
C ALA A 74 9.50 11.05 44.79
N SER A 75 9.04 9.80 44.88
CA SER A 75 9.89 8.61 45.03
C SER A 75 10.85 8.44 43.85
N ALA A 76 10.36 8.56 42.62
CA ALA A 76 11.16 8.46 41.40
C ALA A 76 12.26 9.52 41.36
N LEU A 77 11.90 10.79 41.57
CA LEU A 77 12.85 11.90 41.56
C LEU A 77 13.91 11.74 42.65
N SER A 78 13.52 11.34 43.86
CA SER A 78 14.48 11.14 44.95
C SER A 78 15.49 10.03 44.67
N TYR A 79 15.13 9.01 43.88
CA TYR A 79 16.06 7.96 43.44
C TYR A 79 16.92 8.42 42.25
N ILE A 80 16.34 9.13 41.28
CA ILE A 80 17.06 9.72 40.15
C ILE A 80 18.17 10.67 40.63
N HIS A 81 17.90 11.57 41.58
CA HIS A 81 18.93 12.44 42.16
C HIS A 81 20.00 11.66 42.95
N GLN A 82 19.64 10.55 43.61
CA GLN A 82 20.61 9.69 44.30
C GLN A 82 21.59 9.00 43.34
N GLU A 83 21.08 8.48 42.22
CA GLU A 83 21.87 7.73 41.23
C GLU A 83 22.73 8.64 40.34
N LEU A 84 22.26 9.86 40.05
CA LEU A 84 22.98 10.80 39.18
C LEU A 84 23.91 11.76 39.94
N GLY A 85 23.54 12.18 41.16
CA GLY A 85 24.27 13.22 41.90
C GLY A 85 24.19 14.63 41.28
N GLU A 86 23.41 14.80 40.21
CA GLU A 86 23.26 16.05 39.48
C GLU A 86 22.20 16.98 40.10
N GLU A 87 22.52 18.28 40.16
CA GLU A 87 21.55 19.36 40.43
C GLU A 87 20.80 19.77 39.15
N ASN A 88 21.38 19.47 37.98
CA ASN A 88 20.91 19.83 36.64
C ASN A 88 19.75 18.98 36.10
N VAL A 89 18.88 18.46 36.97
CA VAL A 89 17.81 17.51 36.63
C VAL A 89 16.45 18.20 36.69
N GLN A 90 15.66 18.16 35.62
CA GLN A 90 14.26 18.61 35.65
C GLN A 90 13.29 17.51 35.21
N TYR A 91 12.15 17.42 35.90
CA TYR A 91 11.06 16.51 35.55
C TYR A 91 10.37 16.96 34.27
N THR A 92 10.35 16.08 33.26
CA THR A 92 9.65 16.34 31.99
C THR A 92 8.28 15.68 31.97
N SER A 93 8.20 14.36 32.15
CA SER A 93 6.94 13.63 32.03
C SER A 93 6.85 12.41 32.95
N GLY A 94 5.69 11.75 32.96
CA GLY A 94 5.48 10.48 33.64
C GLY A 94 4.01 10.12 33.80
N TYR A 95 3.74 8.83 33.93
CA TYR A 95 2.40 8.26 34.02
C TYR A 95 2.34 7.11 35.02
N THR A 96 1.15 6.82 35.55
CA THR A 96 0.90 5.70 36.45
C THR A 96 -0.13 4.75 35.84
N SER A 97 0.20 3.47 35.78
CA SER A 97 -0.66 2.38 35.35
C SER A 97 -1.13 1.54 36.56
N PRO A 98 -2.04 0.57 36.40
CA PRO A 98 -2.44 -0.33 37.49
C PRO A 98 -1.32 -1.21 38.06
N VAL A 99 -0.16 -1.31 37.39
CA VAL A 99 0.95 -2.20 37.78
C VAL A 99 2.25 -1.46 38.12
N ALA A 100 2.51 -0.33 37.47
CA ALA A 100 3.76 0.42 37.58
C ALA A 100 3.58 1.93 37.30
N SER A 101 4.47 2.75 37.83
CA SER A 101 4.56 4.19 37.58
C SER A 101 5.91 4.55 36.98
N HIS A 102 5.91 5.37 35.94
CA HIS A 102 7.09 5.69 35.12
C HIS A 102 7.31 7.20 35.11
N HIS A 103 8.52 7.65 35.36
CA HIS A 103 8.85 9.08 35.47
C HIS A 103 10.15 9.39 34.76
N TYR A 104 10.15 10.49 34.00
CA TYR A 104 11.21 10.89 33.08
C TYR A 104 11.74 12.28 33.45
N VAL A 105 13.04 12.47 33.24
CA VAL A 105 13.76 13.72 33.46
C VAL A 105 14.71 13.99 32.30
N ASN A 106 15.02 15.25 32.06
CA ASN A 106 16.05 15.68 31.11
C ASN A 106 17.15 16.45 31.84
N GLN A 107 18.39 16.28 31.38
CA GLN A 107 19.52 17.08 31.84
C GLN A 107 19.33 18.52 31.34
N HIS A 108 19.72 19.52 32.13
CA HIS A 108 19.64 20.93 31.74
C HIS A 108 20.97 21.63 31.97
N PHE A 109 21.35 22.52 31.06
CA PHE A 109 22.41 23.49 31.31
C PHE A 109 21.86 24.90 31.08
N ASN A 110 22.25 25.88 31.91
CA ASN A 110 21.78 27.27 31.81
C ASN A 110 20.24 27.45 31.78
N GLY A 111 19.48 26.46 32.27
CA GLY A 111 17.99 26.43 32.22
C GLY A 111 17.38 25.85 30.94
N ILE A 112 18.21 25.42 29.97
CA ILE A 112 17.80 24.83 28.69
C ILE A 112 17.98 23.31 28.73
N PRO A 113 17.03 22.49 28.24
CA PRO A 113 17.14 21.03 28.24
C PRO A 113 18.20 20.53 27.26
N VAL A 114 18.82 19.41 27.58
CA VAL A 114 19.60 18.59 26.64
C VAL A 114 18.68 17.53 26.06
N VAL A 115 18.42 17.59 24.75
CA VAL A 115 17.35 16.84 24.08
C VAL A 115 17.62 15.33 24.01
N ASN A 116 18.83 14.92 23.64
CA ASN A 116 19.24 13.51 23.51
C ASN A 116 19.73 12.89 24.84
N ALA A 117 19.60 13.60 25.97
CA ALA A 117 20.04 13.19 27.29
C ALA A 117 18.84 13.05 28.26
N VAL A 118 18.32 11.82 28.36
CA VAL A 118 17.12 11.49 29.15
C VAL A 118 17.49 10.47 30.24
N ALA A 119 16.89 10.61 31.41
CA ALA A 119 16.93 9.60 32.46
C ALA A 119 15.51 9.28 32.93
N HIS A 120 15.31 8.06 33.43
CA HIS A 120 14.00 7.62 33.90
C HIS A 120 14.12 6.73 35.15
N SER A 121 13.05 6.68 35.94
CA SER A 121 12.84 5.69 36.99
C SER A 121 11.43 5.10 36.88
N SER A 122 11.35 3.78 36.93
CA SER A 122 10.10 3.01 36.95
C SER A 122 9.92 2.36 38.33
N LEU A 123 8.70 2.43 38.86
CA LEU A 123 8.33 1.96 40.19
C LEU A 123 7.17 0.96 40.12
N ASN A 124 7.18 -0.05 40.99
CA ASN A 124 6.04 -0.96 41.14
C ASN A 124 4.91 -0.35 41.98
N LYS A 125 3.77 -1.05 42.04
CA LYS A 125 2.59 -0.67 42.84
C LYS A 125 2.87 -0.37 44.33
N ASP A 126 3.95 -0.91 44.90
CA ASP A 126 4.31 -0.75 46.32
C ASP A 126 5.25 0.45 46.56
N GLY A 127 5.61 1.19 45.51
CA GLY A 127 6.46 2.37 45.57
C GLY A 127 7.96 2.08 45.56
N ASN A 128 8.37 0.84 45.27
CA ASN A 128 9.79 0.48 45.09
C ASN A 128 10.20 0.73 43.63
N VAL A 129 11.41 1.24 43.40
CA VAL A 129 12.01 1.39 42.07
C VAL A 129 12.42 0.03 41.54
N VAL A 130 11.94 -0.34 40.36
CA VAL A 130 12.22 -1.62 39.67
C VAL A 130 13.12 -1.46 38.46
N ALA A 131 13.22 -0.26 37.88
CA ALA A 131 14.18 0.03 36.82
C ALA A 131 14.62 1.50 36.82
N PHE A 132 15.82 1.77 36.31
CA PHE A 132 16.38 3.10 36.12
C PHE A 132 17.28 3.13 34.88
N SER A 133 17.23 4.21 34.10
CA SER A 133 18.16 4.45 32.99
C SER A 133 18.64 5.90 32.96
N SER A 134 19.79 6.15 32.34
CA SER A 134 20.27 7.50 32.02
C SER A 134 21.22 7.52 30.82
N SER A 135 20.94 8.41 29.87
CA SER A 135 21.87 8.86 28.79
C SER A 135 22.43 10.27 29.06
N PHE A 136 22.51 10.69 30.33
CA PHE A 136 23.04 12.01 30.67
C PHE A 136 24.53 12.15 30.34
N VAL A 137 24.93 13.34 29.89
CA VAL A 137 26.33 13.69 29.65
C VAL A 137 27.03 13.81 31.00
N THR A 138 28.04 12.97 31.23
CA THR A 138 28.72 12.87 32.54
C THR A 138 30.00 13.70 32.61
N GLY A 139 30.38 14.09 33.83
CA GLY A 139 31.62 14.84 34.08
C GLY A 139 31.44 16.35 33.92
N LYS A 140 32.34 17.00 33.17
CA LYS A 140 32.30 18.45 32.90
C LYS A 140 32.40 18.71 31.40
N PRO A 141 31.30 18.55 30.63
CA PRO A 141 31.30 18.77 29.20
C PRO A 141 31.58 20.24 28.85
N ASN A 142 32.05 20.47 27.62
CA ASN A 142 32.17 21.82 27.07
C ASN A 142 30.79 22.30 26.59
N VAL A 143 30.10 23.10 27.39
CA VAL A 143 28.74 23.60 27.09
C VAL A 143 28.81 24.94 26.35
N ALA A 144 28.15 25.03 25.19
CA ALA A 144 28.08 26.25 24.40
C ALA A 144 27.28 27.38 25.11
N PRO A 145 27.53 28.67 24.82
CA PRO A 145 26.79 29.78 25.42
C PRO A 145 25.28 29.68 25.17
N ALA A 146 24.45 29.96 26.19
CA ALA A 146 22.99 29.86 26.11
C ALA A 146 22.30 30.95 25.25
N THR A 147 23.07 31.89 24.69
CA THR A 147 22.57 32.95 23.81
C THR A 147 22.99 32.64 22.37
N PRO A 148 22.07 32.41 21.43
CA PRO A 148 22.41 32.07 20.06
C PRO A 148 23.11 33.22 19.34
N SER A 149 23.94 32.90 18.35
CA SER A 149 24.60 33.88 17.48
C SER A 149 23.95 34.02 16.10
N ILE A 150 23.04 33.10 15.74
CA ILE A 150 22.19 33.16 14.55
C ILE A 150 20.71 33.28 14.93
N SER A 151 19.90 33.88 14.06
CA SER A 151 18.44 33.97 14.24
C SER A 151 17.75 32.62 13.99
N LYS A 152 16.48 32.52 14.39
CA LYS A 152 15.65 31.34 14.07
C LYS A 152 15.29 31.30 12.58
N GLU A 153 15.25 32.47 11.94
CA GLU A 153 15.07 32.65 10.50
C GLU A 153 16.25 32.07 9.71
N ASP A 154 17.49 32.28 10.18
CA ASP A 154 18.69 31.64 9.61
C ASP A 154 18.62 30.11 9.72
N ALA A 155 18.06 29.58 10.82
CA ALA A 155 17.89 28.14 11.03
C ALA A 155 16.81 27.54 10.11
N LEU A 156 15.69 28.22 9.90
CA LEU A 156 14.67 27.84 8.92
C LEU A 156 15.23 27.78 7.49
N GLU A 157 16.06 28.76 7.12
CA GLU A 157 16.67 28.79 5.79
C GLU A 157 17.76 27.72 5.64
N ALA A 158 18.52 27.43 6.71
CA ALA A 158 19.46 26.32 6.75
C ALA A 158 18.76 24.96 6.58
N VAL A 159 17.56 24.77 7.14
CA VAL A 159 16.75 23.55 6.90
C VAL A 159 16.38 23.44 5.43
N LYS A 160 15.70 24.44 4.86
CA LYS A 160 15.27 24.42 3.45
C LYS A 160 16.43 24.15 2.49
N THR A 161 17.51 24.93 2.63
CA THR A 161 18.63 24.93 1.67
C THR A 161 19.59 23.76 1.81
N LYS A 162 19.71 23.13 3.00
CA LYS A 162 20.66 22.04 3.25
C LYS A 162 20.00 20.65 3.30
N LEU A 163 18.75 20.56 3.77
CA LEU A 163 18.02 19.29 3.86
C LEU A 163 17.13 19.04 2.64
N GLY A 164 16.68 20.09 1.93
CA GLY A 164 15.57 19.96 0.96
C GLY A 164 14.30 19.62 1.73
N ALA A 165 13.86 20.55 2.60
CA ALA A 165 12.82 20.29 3.58
C ALA A 165 12.00 21.54 3.92
N THR A 166 10.68 21.38 3.96
CA THR A 166 9.70 22.39 4.38
C THR A 166 9.48 22.33 5.89
N PRO A 167 9.86 23.38 6.66
CA PRO A 167 9.58 23.47 8.09
C PRO A 167 8.07 23.47 8.39
N THR A 168 7.68 22.91 9.53
CA THR A 168 6.29 22.94 10.02
C THR A 168 5.97 24.26 10.73
N ASP A 169 4.69 24.50 11.02
CA ASP A 169 4.21 25.65 11.81
C ASP A 169 4.57 25.58 13.32
N ARG A 170 5.40 24.62 13.76
CA ARG A 170 5.78 24.50 15.18
C ARG A 170 6.77 25.55 15.64
N GLU A 171 6.72 25.84 16.94
CA GLU A 171 7.66 26.76 17.58
C GLU A 171 9.08 26.17 17.57
N ILE A 172 9.99 26.88 16.89
CA ILE A 172 11.42 26.59 16.89
C ILE A 172 11.96 26.82 18.30
N LYS A 173 12.48 25.76 18.91
CA LYS A 173 13.03 25.83 20.26
C LYS A 173 14.53 26.03 20.23
N LEU A 174 15.06 26.62 21.30
CA LEU A 174 16.46 26.48 21.66
C LEU A 174 16.58 25.31 22.63
N GLU A 175 17.27 24.25 22.23
CA GLU A 175 17.61 23.10 23.08
C GLU A 175 19.10 22.78 22.93
N TYR A 176 19.70 22.21 23.97
CA TYR A 176 21.07 21.70 23.90
C TYR A 176 21.07 20.30 23.29
N PHE A 177 22.11 19.97 22.53
CA PHE A 177 22.35 18.64 21.98
C PHE A 177 23.75 18.17 22.40
N ALA A 178 23.86 16.95 22.91
CA ALA A 178 25.14 16.32 23.25
C ALA A 178 25.81 15.77 21.99
N SER A 179 27.08 16.09 21.77
CA SER A 179 27.87 15.69 20.59
C SER A 179 28.77 14.48 20.85
N ASP A 180 29.27 13.81 19.80
CA ASP A 180 30.14 12.61 19.94
C ASP A 180 31.54 12.92 20.49
N ASP A 181 31.98 14.19 20.42
CA ASP A 181 33.20 14.70 21.03
C ASP A 181 33.07 15.03 22.54
N GLY A 182 31.87 14.88 23.13
CA GLY A 182 31.58 15.23 24.52
C GLY A 182 31.33 16.71 24.77
N SER A 183 31.19 17.53 23.72
CA SER A 183 30.63 18.88 23.82
C SER A 183 29.10 18.85 23.94
N VAL A 184 28.53 19.96 24.40
CA VAL A 184 27.07 20.16 24.46
C VAL A 184 26.75 21.47 23.75
N ILE A 185 26.25 21.37 22.52
CA ILE A 185 26.03 22.48 21.60
C ILE A 185 24.62 23.04 21.75
N LEU A 186 24.47 24.38 21.69
CA LEU A 186 23.15 24.99 21.60
C LEU A 186 22.63 24.84 20.17
N SER A 187 21.39 24.39 20.00
CA SER A 187 20.76 24.19 18.69
C SER A 187 19.40 24.89 18.61
N HIS A 188 19.10 25.46 17.45
CA HIS A 188 17.71 25.70 17.02
C HIS A 188 17.15 24.35 16.56
N VAL A 189 16.08 23.88 17.19
CA VAL A 189 15.37 22.64 16.84
C VAL A 189 14.22 22.99 15.91
N VAL A 190 14.28 22.50 14.68
CA VAL A 190 13.30 22.79 13.63
C VAL A 190 12.64 21.49 13.18
N GLU A 191 11.34 21.34 13.43
CA GLU A 191 10.52 20.25 12.88
C GLU A 191 10.19 20.56 11.40
N ALA A 192 10.40 19.60 10.50
CA ALA A 192 10.22 19.77 9.05
C ALA A 192 9.80 18.46 8.38
N HIS A 193 9.24 18.56 7.17
CA HIS A 193 9.09 17.43 6.25
C HIS A 193 10.18 17.51 5.18
N ILE A 194 10.89 16.42 4.89
CA ILE A 194 11.79 16.34 3.73
C ILE A 194 10.94 16.40 2.45
N ASP A 195 11.22 17.33 1.54
CA ASP A 195 10.35 17.67 0.41
C ASP A 195 10.21 16.51 -0.59
N ASP A 196 11.29 15.74 -0.82
CA ASP A 196 11.34 14.64 -1.79
C ASP A 196 10.61 13.36 -1.33
N ASN A 197 10.35 13.17 -0.03
CA ASN A 197 9.79 11.90 0.48
C ASN A 197 8.83 12.02 1.68
N GLY A 198 8.51 13.23 2.14
CA GLY A 198 7.57 13.49 3.24
C GLY A 198 8.03 13.07 4.64
N HIS A 199 9.27 12.62 4.83
CA HIS A 199 9.74 12.16 6.16
C HIS A 199 9.71 13.30 7.19
N LEU A 200 9.08 13.05 8.35
CA LEU A 200 8.98 14.01 9.45
C LEU A 200 10.25 13.97 10.30
N VAL A 201 10.97 15.09 10.32
CA VAL A 201 12.29 15.22 10.94
C VAL A 201 12.37 16.37 11.94
N GLU A 202 13.16 16.22 13.01
CA GLU A 202 13.69 17.36 13.78
C GLU A 202 15.16 17.58 13.39
N ALA A 203 15.44 18.76 12.85
CA ALA A 203 16.78 19.20 12.49
C ALA A 203 17.40 20.03 13.63
N PHE A 204 18.60 19.65 14.04
CA PHE A 204 19.36 20.31 15.09
C PHE A 204 20.40 21.22 14.45
N ILE A 205 20.02 22.49 14.24
CA ILE A 205 20.88 23.50 13.61
C ILE A 205 21.69 24.20 14.70
N ASN A 206 23.01 24.08 14.67
CA ASN A 206 23.92 24.71 15.62
C ASN A 206 23.67 26.22 15.69
N ALA A 207 23.27 26.71 16.85
CA ALA A 207 22.80 28.08 17.04
C ALA A 207 23.91 29.15 17.03
N HIS A 208 25.16 28.75 16.80
CA HIS A 208 26.30 29.65 16.60
C HIS A 208 26.93 29.57 15.20
N THR A 209 26.84 28.43 14.49
CA THR A 209 27.46 28.25 13.16
C THR A 209 26.46 28.09 12.01
N GLY A 210 25.19 27.78 12.30
CA GLY A 210 24.17 27.47 11.27
C GLY A 210 24.38 26.12 10.58
N GLU A 211 25.28 25.29 11.08
CA GLU A 211 25.51 23.94 10.56
C GLU A 211 24.51 22.93 11.12
N LEU A 212 24.15 21.93 10.32
CA LEU A 212 23.34 20.80 10.76
C LEU A 212 24.21 19.89 11.63
N ALA A 213 23.96 19.88 12.94
CA ALA A 213 24.72 19.05 13.87
C ALA A 213 24.15 17.63 14.02
N SER A 214 22.83 17.48 13.89
CA SER A 214 22.13 16.20 13.94
C SER A 214 20.75 16.30 13.26
N LEU A 215 20.17 15.14 12.97
CA LEU A 215 18.82 15.00 12.45
C LEU A 215 18.19 13.78 13.16
N LEU A 216 17.03 13.99 13.78
CA LEU A 216 16.11 12.92 14.14
C LEU A 216 15.06 12.80 13.03
N ASP A 217 14.67 11.58 12.70
CA ASP A 217 13.61 11.27 11.76
C ASP A 217 12.67 10.28 12.45
N TYR A 218 11.42 10.70 12.60
CA TYR A 218 10.35 10.00 13.32
C TYR A 218 9.61 9.00 12.42
N THR A 219 9.92 9.00 11.13
CA THR A 219 9.37 8.07 10.14
C THR A 219 10.02 6.70 10.34
N LEU A 220 9.25 5.75 10.88
CA LEU A 220 9.47 4.32 10.64
C LEU A 220 9.09 4.03 9.19
N SER A 221 9.82 3.14 8.52
CA SER A 221 9.74 3.02 7.07
C SER A 221 9.53 1.58 6.63
N LEU A 222 8.26 1.21 6.39
CA LEU A 222 7.94 -0.08 5.80
C LEU A 222 8.59 -0.17 4.41
N THR A 223 9.50 -1.13 4.25
CA THR A 223 10.41 -1.21 3.11
C THR A 223 10.34 -2.59 2.46
N TYR A 224 10.19 -2.64 1.15
CA TYR A 224 10.13 -3.88 0.35
C TYR A 224 11.23 -3.91 -0.69
N LEU A 225 11.88 -5.06 -0.88
CA LEU A 225 12.64 -5.34 -2.11
C LEU A 225 11.71 -6.10 -3.06
N ALA A 226 11.08 -5.38 -3.99
CA ALA A 226 10.01 -5.87 -4.86
C ALA A 226 10.08 -5.24 -6.25
N LEU A 227 9.25 -5.68 -7.20
CA LEU A 227 9.06 -4.98 -8.47
C LEU A 227 8.09 -3.81 -8.27
N PRO A 228 8.49 -2.56 -8.58
CA PRO A 228 7.54 -1.45 -8.68
C PRO A 228 6.33 -1.82 -9.55
N ILE A 229 5.15 -1.35 -9.14
CA ILE A 229 3.86 -1.64 -9.80
C ILE A 229 3.81 -1.25 -11.29
N GLN A 230 4.74 -0.41 -11.75
CA GLN A 230 4.90 -0.01 -13.15
C GLN A 230 5.77 -0.96 -13.99
N LYS A 231 6.29 -2.05 -13.42
CA LYS A 231 7.17 -3.01 -14.13
C LYS A 231 6.52 -4.37 -14.23
N GLN A 232 6.60 -4.99 -15.39
CA GLN A 232 5.99 -6.29 -15.66
C GLN A 232 6.73 -7.42 -14.96
N ALA A 233 8.06 -7.44 -15.08
CA ALA A 233 8.85 -8.63 -14.82
C ALA A 233 10.22 -8.34 -14.18
N PRO A 234 10.89 -9.36 -13.58
CA PRO A 234 12.18 -9.20 -12.90
C PRO A 234 13.30 -8.65 -13.79
N THR A 235 13.14 -8.77 -15.11
CA THR A 235 14.03 -8.25 -16.15
C THR A 235 14.05 -6.73 -16.28
N GLU A 236 13.01 -6.01 -15.83
CA GLU A 236 13.03 -4.54 -15.72
C GLU A 236 13.69 -4.04 -14.41
N GLY A 237 14.00 -4.95 -13.48
CA GLY A 237 14.75 -4.68 -12.26
C GLY A 237 13.90 -4.49 -11.01
N ILE A 238 14.22 -5.24 -9.97
CA ILE A 238 13.66 -5.18 -8.61
C ILE A 238 14.29 -4.00 -7.85
N GLU A 239 13.50 -3.26 -7.07
CA GLU A 239 13.91 -2.04 -6.39
C GLU A 239 13.55 -2.04 -4.90
N THR A 240 14.24 -1.19 -4.12
CA THR A 240 13.93 -0.96 -2.71
C THR A 240 12.84 0.11 -2.60
N ILE A 241 11.61 -0.33 -2.42
CA ILE A 241 10.42 0.51 -2.31
C ILE A 241 10.22 0.87 -0.83
N VAL A 242 10.03 2.15 -0.52
CA VAL A 242 9.99 2.69 0.84
C VAL A 242 8.67 3.45 1.06
N ASN A 243 8.00 3.20 2.19
CA ASN A 243 6.71 3.77 2.56
C ASN A 243 5.61 3.64 1.46
N PRO A 244 5.33 2.45 0.91
CA PRO A 244 4.38 2.29 -0.20
C PRO A 244 2.88 2.35 0.21
N GLU A 245 2.58 2.51 1.50
CA GLU A 245 1.25 2.33 2.08
C GLU A 245 0.39 3.61 1.95
N ASP A 246 -0.82 3.53 1.37
CA ASP A 246 -1.78 4.63 1.49
C ASP A 246 -2.60 4.46 2.77
N LEU A 247 -2.24 5.18 3.82
CA LEU A 247 -2.93 5.13 5.12
C LEU A 247 -4.39 5.65 5.08
N THR A 248 -4.89 6.14 3.94
CA THR A 248 -6.33 6.38 3.71
C THR A 248 -7.08 5.06 3.43
N ALA A 249 -6.48 4.21 2.59
CA ALA A 249 -7.04 2.91 2.16
C ALA A 249 -6.70 1.79 3.16
N SER A 250 -5.50 1.88 3.75
CA SER A 250 -4.96 0.95 4.75
C SER A 250 -4.67 1.67 6.08
N PRO A 251 -5.70 2.05 6.90
CA PRO A 251 -5.51 2.90 8.08
C PRO A 251 -4.62 2.34 9.20
N ASN A 252 -4.39 1.02 9.20
CA ASN A 252 -3.50 0.34 10.15
C ASN A 252 -2.15 -0.06 9.51
N GLY A 253 -1.89 0.33 8.26
CA GLY A 253 -0.83 -0.23 7.44
C GLY A 253 -1.12 -1.65 6.95
N TRP A 254 -0.21 -2.19 6.14
CA TRP A 254 -0.36 -3.45 5.41
C TRP A 254 -0.09 -4.69 6.26
N THR A 255 0.79 -4.63 7.28
CA THR A 255 1.20 -5.79 8.08
C THR A 255 0.35 -6.03 9.34
N VAL A 256 -0.63 -5.18 9.62
CA VAL A 256 -1.48 -5.27 10.82
C VAL A 256 -2.74 -6.09 10.57
N LEU A 257 -3.01 -7.03 11.47
CA LEU A 257 -4.21 -7.86 11.49
C LEU A 257 -4.86 -7.78 12.88
N ASN A 258 -6.15 -7.46 12.96
CA ASN A 258 -6.90 -7.34 14.22
C ASN A 258 -6.19 -6.46 15.29
N GLY A 259 -5.60 -5.34 14.85
CA GLY A 259 -4.86 -4.41 15.72
C GLY A 259 -3.49 -4.92 16.22
N THR A 260 -3.00 -6.06 15.71
CA THR A 260 -1.67 -6.60 15.99
C THR A 260 -0.84 -6.62 14.72
N ASP A 261 0.34 -6.00 14.75
CA ASP A 261 1.32 -6.11 13.67
C ASP A 261 1.87 -7.54 13.61
N THR A 262 1.75 -8.19 12.44
CA THR A 262 2.16 -9.58 12.26
C THR A 262 3.65 -9.74 12.03
N LYS A 263 4.36 -8.66 11.64
CA LYS A 263 5.73 -8.70 11.09
C LYS A 263 5.91 -9.74 9.97
N THR A 264 4.87 -9.92 9.16
CA THR A 264 4.84 -10.87 8.03
C THR A 264 4.08 -10.32 6.82
N THR A 265 4.12 -11.05 5.70
CA THR A 265 3.23 -10.87 4.53
C THR A 265 1.77 -11.25 4.83
N SER A 266 1.19 -10.62 5.85
CA SER A 266 -0.18 -10.84 6.36
C SER A 266 -0.70 -9.59 7.07
N GLY A 267 -1.89 -9.14 6.74
CA GLY A 267 -2.57 -8.04 7.42
C GLY A 267 -4.02 -7.90 6.99
N ASN A 268 -4.52 -6.65 6.95
CA ASN A 268 -5.94 -6.37 6.78
C ASN A 268 -6.46 -6.71 5.38
N ASN A 269 -5.74 -6.32 4.33
CA ASN A 269 -6.19 -6.45 2.94
C ASN A 269 -5.95 -7.87 2.39
N GLY A 270 -4.99 -8.60 2.96
CA GLY A 270 -4.77 -10.00 2.64
C GLY A 270 -3.58 -10.68 3.31
N VAL A 271 -3.25 -11.85 2.80
CA VAL A 271 -2.12 -12.69 3.23
C VAL A 271 -1.50 -13.38 2.03
N VAL A 272 -0.18 -13.41 1.98
CA VAL A 272 0.59 -14.08 0.93
C VAL A 272 1.49 -15.14 1.55
N TYR A 273 1.29 -16.37 1.12
CA TYR A 273 1.85 -17.56 1.76
C TYR A 273 2.23 -18.63 0.72
N LYS A 274 2.78 -19.75 1.20
CA LYS A 274 2.98 -20.95 0.37
C LYS A 274 2.45 -22.20 1.08
N THR A 275 1.51 -22.92 0.47
CA THR A 275 0.92 -24.20 0.95
C THR A 275 0.04 -24.10 2.22
N SER A 276 0.21 -23.10 3.09
CA SER A 276 -0.65 -22.82 4.25
C SER A 276 -0.57 -21.34 4.64
N GLU A 277 -1.66 -20.68 5.06
CA GLU A 277 -1.65 -19.29 5.55
C GLU A 277 -0.68 -19.04 6.71
N SER A 278 -0.30 -20.09 7.46
CA SER A 278 0.75 -20.02 8.49
C SER A 278 2.17 -19.82 7.94
N SER A 279 2.36 -20.02 6.64
CA SER A 279 3.64 -20.07 5.94
C SER A 279 3.86 -18.79 5.12
N THR A 280 3.85 -17.65 5.81
CA THR A 280 4.18 -16.31 5.29
C THR A 280 5.68 -16.06 5.24
N THR A 281 6.10 -14.97 4.59
CA THR A 281 7.44 -14.40 4.75
C THR A 281 7.43 -13.43 5.93
N LYS A 282 8.51 -13.42 6.71
CA LYS A 282 8.69 -12.50 7.86
C LYS A 282 9.39 -11.22 7.43
N GLU A 283 9.43 -10.23 8.30
CA GLU A 283 10.39 -9.15 8.16
C GLU A 283 11.84 -9.70 8.25
N SER A 284 12.71 -9.22 7.37
CA SER A 284 14.16 -9.51 7.33
C SER A 284 14.95 -8.71 8.38
N SER A 285 14.46 -7.52 8.68
CA SER A 285 14.77 -6.66 9.83
C SER A 285 13.53 -5.81 10.11
N THR A 286 13.47 -5.10 11.23
CA THR A 286 12.33 -4.26 11.62
C THR A 286 11.82 -3.41 10.45
N ASP A 287 10.54 -3.58 10.12
CA ASP A 287 9.80 -2.90 9.06
C ASP A 287 10.40 -3.10 7.64
N THR A 288 11.16 -4.18 7.42
CA THR A 288 11.92 -4.40 6.17
C THR A 288 11.75 -5.81 5.62
N PHE A 289 11.22 -5.95 4.41
CA PHE A 289 11.14 -7.20 3.63
C PHE A 289 12.18 -7.18 2.49
N ASN A 290 13.45 -7.37 2.82
CA ASN A 290 14.55 -7.42 1.87
C ASN A 290 14.88 -8.89 1.52
N TYR A 291 14.31 -9.37 0.42
CA TYR A 291 14.47 -10.75 -0.04
C TYR A 291 14.97 -10.78 -1.51
N PRO A 292 16.30 -10.78 -1.72
CA PRO A 292 16.88 -10.74 -3.06
C PRO A 292 16.54 -11.98 -3.89
N TRP A 293 15.89 -11.75 -5.04
CA TRP A 293 15.66 -12.77 -6.06
C TRP A 293 16.97 -13.27 -6.68
N ALA A 294 17.05 -14.57 -6.92
CA ALA A 294 18.20 -15.27 -7.48
C ALA A 294 17.87 -15.81 -8.89
N PRO A 295 18.09 -15.03 -9.98
CA PRO A 295 17.74 -15.40 -11.35
C PRO A 295 18.35 -16.73 -11.85
N GLY A 296 19.54 -17.09 -11.35
CA GLY A 296 20.22 -18.34 -11.70
C GLY A 296 19.76 -19.57 -10.90
N SER A 297 18.72 -19.46 -10.07
CA SER A 297 18.21 -20.53 -9.21
C SER A 297 16.75 -20.86 -9.54
N GLN A 298 16.36 -22.13 -9.37
CA GLN A 298 14.96 -22.56 -9.50
C GLN A 298 14.05 -21.73 -8.59
N ALA A 299 12.86 -21.35 -9.07
CA ALA A 299 11.91 -20.55 -8.28
C ALA A 299 11.59 -21.18 -6.90
N SER A 300 11.62 -22.50 -6.78
CA SER A 300 11.34 -23.22 -5.53
C SER A 300 12.48 -23.22 -4.49
N VAL A 301 13.58 -22.46 -4.67
CA VAL A 301 14.56 -22.23 -3.59
C VAL A 301 14.04 -21.19 -2.61
N ALA A 302 14.38 -21.31 -1.32
CA ALA A 302 13.82 -20.47 -0.25
C ALA A 302 13.90 -18.95 -0.55
N ALA A 303 15.04 -18.45 -1.04
CA ALA A 303 15.21 -17.03 -1.39
C ALA A 303 14.22 -16.56 -2.48
N ASN A 304 13.93 -17.40 -3.48
CA ASN A 304 12.98 -17.08 -4.54
C ASN A 304 11.52 -17.22 -4.05
N VAL A 305 11.24 -18.18 -3.16
CA VAL A 305 9.94 -18.29 -2.46
C VAL A 305 9.67 -17.08 -1.56
N ASP A 306 10.69 -16.54 -0.89
CA ASP A 306 10.56 -15.31 -0.11
C ASP A 306 10.41 -14.07 -1.00
N ALA A 307 11.17 -13.96 -2.09
CA ALA A 307 11.02 -12.88 -3.07
C ALA A 307 9.62 -12.87 -3.70
N ALA A 308 9.11 -14.04 -4.12
CA ALA A 308 7.76 -14.20 -4.67
C ALA A 308 6.66 -13.79 -3.69
N ARG A 309 6.74 -14.25 -2.42
CA ARG A 309 5.79 -13.85 -1.38
C ARG A 309 5.88 -12.35 -1.04
N THR A 310 7.08 -11.78 -1.06
CA THR A 310 7.33 -10.35 -0.84
C THR A 310 6.74 -9.51 -1.97
N ASN A 311 6.98 -9.90 -3.23
CA ASN A 311 6.49 -9.21 -4.41
C ASN A 311 4.95 -9.24 -4.49
N ALA A 312 4.35 -10.43 -4.44
CA ALA A 312 2.90 -10.55 -4.48
C ALA A 312 2.22 -9.83 -3.30
N PHE A 313 2.85 -9.70 -2.13
CA PHE A 313 2.30 -8.91 -1.02
C PHE A 313 2.39 -7.40 -1.27
N TYR A 314 3.48 -6.91 -1.86
CA TYR A 314 3.58 -5.52 -2.30
C TYR A 314 2.51 -5.20 -3.37
N ILE A 315 2.38 -6.03 -4.42
CA ILE A 315 1.41 -5.81 -5.50
C ILE A 315 -0.02 -5.91 -4.99
N LEU A 316 -0.36 -6.94 -4.20
CA LEU A 316 -1.68 -7.11 -3.58
C LEU A 316 -2.15 -5.86 -2.85
N ASN A 317 -1.32 -5.31 -1.95
CA ASN A 317 -1.72 -4.13 -1.19
C ASN A 317 -1.67 -2.85 -2.04
N THR A 318 -0.78 -2.75 -3.02
CA THR A 318 -0.75 -1.61 -3.96
C THR A 318 -2.03 -1.57 -4.82
N VAL A 319 -2.49 -2.71 -5.33
CA VAL A 319 -3.74 -2.82 -6.10
C VAL A 319 -4.96 -2.56 -5.23
N HIS A 320 -4.97 -3.04 -3.98
CA HIS A 320 -5.98 -2.67 -2.99
C HIS A 320 -6.02 -1.14 -2.80
N ASP A 321 -4.90 -0.52 -2.46
CA ASP A 321 -4.85 0.91 -2.12
C ASP A 321 -5.21 1.80 -3.34
N ILE A 322 -4.74 1.46 -4.55
CA ILE A 322 -5.16 2.11 -5.80
C ILE A 322 -6.68 1.98 -5.98
N SER A 323 -7.22 0.75 -6.01
CA SER A 323 -8.64 0.54 -6.32
C SER A 323 -9.56 1.16 -5.25
N TYR A 324 -9.14 1.15 -3.98
CA TYR A 324 -9.82 1.85 -2.88
C TYR A 324 -9.98 3.34 -3.16
N ARG A 325 -8.88 4.00 -3.55
CA ARG A 325 -8.82 5.46 -3.82
C ARG A 325 -9.70 5.87 -5.00
N TYR A 326 -9.96 4.95 -5.93
CA TYR A 326 -10.85 5.17 -7.08
C TYR A 326 -12.32 4.74 -6.83
N GLY A 327 -12.62 3.98 -5.77
CA GLY A 327 -13.99 3.72 -5.32
C GLY A 327 -14.28 2.32 -4.79
N PHE A 328 -13.36 1.35 -4.91
CA PHE A 328 -13.50 -0.01 -4.39
C PHE A 328 -13.25 -0.05 -2.88
N THR A 329 -14.19 0.54 -2.14
CA THR A 329 -14.19 0.69 -0.68
C THR A 329 -14.93 -0.44 0.02
N GLU A 330 -14.95 -0.42 1.35
CA GLU A 330 -15.70 -1.34 2.20
C GLU A 330 -17.19 -1.36 1.82
N SER A 331 -17.77 -0.19 1.58
CA SER A 331 -19.17 -0.05 1.14
C SER A 331 -19.43 -0.55 -0.29
N ALA A 332 -18.38 -0.72 -1.09
CA ALA A 332 -18.40 -1.21 -2.46
C ALA A 332 -17.81 -2.63 -2.60
N PHE A 333 -17.80 -3.39 -1.49
CA PHE A 333 -17.48 -4.82 -1.45
C PHE A 333 -15.99 -5.16 -1.70
N ASN A 334 -15.07 -4.33 -1.20
CA ASN A 334 -13.64 -4.65 -1.18
C ASN A 334 -13.30 -5.89 -0.31
N PHE A 335 -12.04 -6.29 -0.32
CA PHE A 335 -11.53 -7.44 0.44
C PHE A 335 -10.73 -6.99 1.66
N GLN A 336 -11.35 -6.95 2.84
CA GLN A 336 -10.68 -6.54 4.08
C GLN A 336 -11.10 -7.38 5.30
N ASN A 337 -10.18 -7.64 6.22
CA ASN A 337 -10.46 -8.38 7.45
C ASN A 337 -11.29 -7.54 8.44
N ASP A 338 -10.94 -6.27 8.61
CA ASP A 338 -11.72 -5.26 9.32
C ASP A 338 -12.06 -4.11 8.36
N ASN A 339 -13.35 -3.74 8.34
CA ASN A 339 -13.91 -2.69 7.50
C ASN A 339 -14.10 -1.37 8.26
N PHE A 340 -13.59 -1.28 9.50
CA PHE A 340 -13.58 -0.08 10.35
C PHE A 340 -14.96 0.56 10.59
N GLY A 341 -16.04 -0.22 10.43
CA GLY A 341 -17.43 0.23 10.50
C GLY A 341 -17.92 1.05 9.29
N LYS A 342 -17.15 1.14 8.20
CA LYS A 342 -17.48 1.98 7.02
C LYS A 342 -18.52 1.35 6.08
N GLY A 343 -18.64 0.02 6.02
CA GLY A 343 -19.62 -0.67 5.17
C GLY A 343 -19.24 -2.12 4.84
N GLY A 344 -20.02 -2.73 3.92
CA GLY A 344 -19.79 -4.09 3.41
C GLY A 344 -19.88 -5.19 4.48
N LYS A 345 -19.23 -6.32 4.21
CA LYS A 345 -18.95 -7.37 5.20
C LYS A 345 -17.47 -7.70 5.19
N GLY A 346 -16.76 -7.26 6.22
CA GLY A 346 -15.37 -7.65 6.43
C GLY A 346 -15.21 -9.10 6.89
N GLY A 347 -13.96 -9.47 7.16
CA GLY A 347 -13.53 -10.85 7.39
C GLY A 347 -13.16 -11.57 6.09
N ASP A 348 -12.87 -10.80 5.03
CA ASP A 348 -12.82 -11.29 3.65
C ASP A 348 -11.60 -10.84 2.86
N ARG A 349 -10.52 -10.48 3.57
CA ARG A 349 -9.17 -10.24 3.04
C ARG A 349 -8.76 -11.26 1.97
N VAL A 350 -7.99 -10.85 0.96
CA VAL A 350 -7.52 -11.77 -0.09
C VAL A 350 -6.54 -12.79 0.49
N THR A 351 -6.66 -14.04 0.07
CA THR A 351 -5.70 -15.11 0.38
C THR A 351 -4.90 -15.46 -0.87
N VAL A 352 -3.57 -15.42 -0.82
CA VAL A 352 -2.70 -15.68 -1.98
C VAL A 352 -1.74 -16.83 -1.67
N SER A 353 -1.87 -17.93 -2.42
CA SER A 353 -0.92 -19.05 -2.38
C SER A 353 0.05 -18.94 -3.55
N VAL A 354 1.33 -18.66 -3.28
CA VAL A 354 2.37 -18.61 -4.33
C VAL A 354 3.08 -19.95 -4.49
N GLN A 355 3.43 -20.28 -5.72
CA GLN A 355 3.94 -21.60 -6.12
C GLN A 355 3.01 -22.73 -5.62
N ASP A 356 1.71 -22.55 -5.85
CA ASP A 356 0.70 -23.48 -5.35
C ASP A 356 0.80 -24.85 -6.05
N SER A 357 0.53 -25.91 -5.30
CA SER A 357 0.67 -27.30 -5.75
C SER A 357 -0.54 -27.86 -6.50
N ALA A 358 -1.59 -27.06 -6.68
CA ALA A 358 -2.75 -27.39 -7.50
C ALA A 358 -2.57 -27.03 -9.00
N ASP A 359 -1.37 -26.63 -9.42
CA ASP A 359 -0.99 -26.60 -10.83
C ASP A 359 -1.08 -28.02 -11.42
N PHE A 360 -1.99 -28.23 -12.37
CA PHE A 360 -2.19 -29.51 -13.05
C PHE A 360 -1.31 -29.67 -14.30
N GLY A 361 -0.23 -28.87 -14.41
CA GLY A 361 0.62 -28.77 -15.60
C GLY A 361 0.05 -27.79 -16.62
N THR A 362 -0.59 -26.73 -16.13
CA THR A 362 -1.47 -25.85 -16.92
C THR A 362 -0.91 -24.44 -17.14
N TYR A 363 0.22 -24.10 -16.50
CA TYR A 363 0.95 -22.82 -16.66
C TYR A 363 0.03 -21.60 -16.58
N ASN A 364 -0.44 -21.27 -15.38
CA ASN A 364 -1.52 -20.30 -15.20
C ASN A 364 -1.40 -19.50 -13.89
N ALA A 365 -2.44 -18.73 -13.58
CA ALA A 365 -2.86 -18.39 -12.22
C ALA A 365 -4.40 -18.55 -12.14
N ASP A 366 -5.01 -18.31 -10.97
CA ASP A 366 -6.46 -18.11 -10.87
C ASP A 366 -6.89 -17.38 -9.59
N PHE A 367 -7.98 -16.62 -9.66
CA PHE A 367 -8.67 -15.99 -8.54
C PHE A 367 -10.09 -16.54 -8.38
N SER A 368 -10.27 -17.39 -7.38
CA SER A 368 -11.59 -17.84 -6.93
C SER A 368 -12.32 -16.70 -6.21
N VAL A 369 -13.19 -15.98 -6.93
CA VAL A 369 -14.00 -14.90 -6.35
C VAL A 369 -15.17 -15.47 -5.54
N THR A 370 -15.38 -14.91 -4.36
CA THR A 370 -16.47 -15.26 -3.43
C THR A 370 -17.27 -14.00 -3.06
N PRO A 371 -18.50 -14.13 -2.51
CA PRO A 371 -19.32 -12.98 -2.13
C PRO A 371 -18.71 -12.12 -1.02
N ASP A 372 -19.15 -10.87 -0.92
CA ASP A 372 -18.87 -9.92 0.19
C ASP A 372 -19.02 -10.60 1.56
N GLY A 373 -17.97 -10.56 2.39
CA GLY A 373 -17.90 -11.30 3.66
C GLY A 373 -17.40 -12.74 3.55
N THR A 374 -16.68 -13.09 2.48
CA THR A 374 -15.90 -14.33 2.34
C THR A 374 -14.64 -14.03 1.51
N SER A 375 -13.48 -14.53 1.92
CA SER A 375 -12.20 -14.26 1.25
C SER A 375 -12.18 -14.70 -0.21
N GLY A 376 -11.66 -13.82 -1.08
CA GLY A 376 -11.16 -14.23 -2.40
C GLY A 376 -9.89 -15.06 -2.26
N HIS A 377 -9.69 -16.02 -3.16
CA HIS A 377 -8.53 -16.91 -3.13
C HIS A 377 -7.77 -16.91 -4.46
N MET A 378 -6.57 -16.32 -4.43
CA MET A 378 -5.62 -16.22 -5.54
C MET A 378 -4.59 -17.35 -5.46
N ARG A 379 -4.30 -17.99 -6.59
CA ARG A 379 -3.28 -19.04 -6.73
C ARG A 379 -2.31 -18.66 -7.85
N MET A 380 -1.02 -18.54 -7.51
CA MET A 380 0.03 -18.27 -8.48
C MET A 380 0.85 -19.55 -8.69
N PHE A 381 0.94 -20.04 -9.93
CA PHE A 381 1.66 -21.28 -10.26
C PHE A 381 3.09 -21.02 -10.75
N LEU A 382 3.85 -22.12 -10.93
CA LEU A 382 5.19 -22.10 -11.52
C LEU A 382 5.11 -22.49 -13.00
N TRP A 383 5.78 -21.74 -13.86
CA TRP A 383 5.77 -21.94 -15.30
C TRP A 383 7.06 -22.65 -15.72
N ASP A 384 6.97 -23.82 -16.36
CA ASP A 384 8.14 -24.68 -16.66
C ASP A 384 8.63 -24.66 -18.11
N ILE A 385 8.08 -23.75 -18.92
CA ILE A 385 8.50 -23.41 -20.28
C ILE A 385 10.03 -23.17 -20.39
N THR A 386 10.68 -22.68 -19.32
CA THR A 386 12.14 -22.54 -19.24
C THR A 386 12.79 -23.45 -18.20
N THR A 387 14.03 -23.89 -18.49
CA THR A 387 14.81 -24.85 -17.68
C THR A 387 14.99 -24.43 -16.22
N ILE A 388 15.02 -23.12 -15.95
CA ILE A 388 14.73 -22.55 -14.63
C ILE A 388 13.27 -22.14 -14.67
N ARG A 389 12.42 -22.76 -13.83
CA ARG A 389 10.99 -22.43 -13.81
C ARG A 389 10.77 -20.99 -13.36
N ARG A 390 9.87 -20.28 -14.03
CA ARG A 390 9.48 -18.90 -13.70
C ARG A 390 8.29 -18.93 -12.73
N ASP A 391 8.10 -17.86 -11.99
CA ASP A 391 7.12 -17.77 -10.92
C ASP A 391 6.09 -16.69 -11.27
N GLY A 392 4.81 -17.05 -11.38
CA GLY A 392 3.76 -16.09 -11.70
C GLY A 392 3.63 -14.98 -10.64
N ALA A 393 4.04 -15.22 -9.39
CA ALA A 393 4.07 -14.20 -8.34
C ALA A 393 5.19 -13.15 -8.52
N LEU A 394 6.03 -13.28 -9.55
CA LEU A 394 7.06 -12.33 -9.96
C LEU A 394 6.75 -11.68 -11.33
N GLU A 395 5.58 -11.94 -11.92
CA GLU A 395 5.08 -11.23 -13.10
C GLU A 395 3.85 -10.41 -12.67
N ASN A 396 4.01 -9.09 -12.66
CA ASN A 396 3.12 -8.19 -11.95
C ASN A 396 1.76 -8.04 -12.65
N ASP A 397 1.73 -8.00 -13.98
CA ASP A 397 0.51 -7.98 -14.78
C ASP A 397 -0.41 -9.17 -14.46
N ILE A 398 0.13 -10.38 -14.27
CA ILE A 398 -0.65 -11.56 -13.85
C ILE A 398 -1.18 -11.38 -12.42
N VAL A 399 -0.37 -10.90 -11.47
CA VAL A 399 -0.85 -10.65 -10.09
C VAL A 399 -1.94 -9.56 -10.04
N VAL A 400 -1.85 -8.54 -10.89
CA VAL A 400 -2.87 -7.49 -11.05
C VAL A 400 -4.13 -8.05 -11.74
N HIS A 401 -3.97 -8.83 -12.81
CA HIS A 401 -5.06 -9.52 -13.53
C HIS A 401 -5.91 -10.34 -12.56
N GLU A 402 -5.28 -11.21 -11.78
CA GLU A 402 -5.98 -12.05 -10.79
C GLU A 402 -6.75 -11.22 -9.76
N PHE A 403 -6.15 -10.16 -9.21
CA PHE A 403 -6.87 -9.27 -8.27
C PHE A 403 -8.09 -8.64 -8.96
N THR A 404 -7.97 -8.28 -10.23
CA THR A 404 -9.00 -7.58 -11.00
C THR A 404 -10.23 -8.44 -11.29
N HIS A 405 -10.09 -9.76 -11.41
CA HIS A 405 -11.24 -10.67 -11.35
C HIS A 405 -12.05 -10.48 -10.07
N GLY A 406 -11.36 -10.32 -8.93
CA GLY A 406 -11.95 -9.99 -7.64
C GLY A 406 -12.72 -8.67 -7.66
N ILE A 407 -12.11 -7.57 -8.13
CA ILE A 407 -12.74 -6.25 -8.22
C ILE A 407 -13.99 -6.31 -9.10
N SER A 408 -13.84 -6.78 -10.34
CA SER A 408 -14.89 -6.78 -11.35
C SER A 408 -16.10 -7.63 -10.94
N ASN A 409 -15.90 -8.82 -10.35
CA ASN A 409 -16.97 -9.69 -9.86
C ASN A 409 -17.57 -9.25 -8.50
N ARG A 410 -16.82 -8.54 -7.65
CA ARG A 410 -17.37 -7.95 -6.42
C ARG A 410 -18.25 -6.77 -6.73
N MET A 411 -17.83 -5.86 -7.62
CA MET A 411 -18.62 -4.67 -7.95
C MET A 411 -19.79 -5.00 -8.89
N THR A 412 -19.58 -5.81 -9.93
CA THR A 412 -20.64 -6.17 -10.88
C THR A 412 -21.73 -7.00 -10.19
N GLY A 413 -22.95 -6.48 -10.15
CA GLY A 413 -24.06 -7.16 -9.46
C GLY A 413 -23.97 -7.15 -7.94
N GLY A 414 -23.24 -6.19 -7.34
CA GLY A 414 -23.41 -5.77 -5.95
C GLY A 414 -22.99 -6.79 -4.88
N GLY A 415 -21.71 -7.13 -4.82
CA GLY A 415 -21.11 -7.96 -3.77
C GLY A 415 -21.40 -9.46 -3.90
N THR A 416 -22.02 -9.89 -5.00
CA THR A 416 -22.49 -11.28 -5.18
C THR A 416 -21.43 -12.26 -5.68
N GLY A 417 -20.43 -11.80 -6.44
CA GLY A 417 -19.40 -12.66 -7.04
C GLY A 417 -19.95 -13.64 -8.08
N ARG A 418 -21.07 -13.31 -8.75
CA ARG A 418 -21.87 -14.26 -9.57
C ARG A 418 -22.36 -13.70 -10.90
N CYS A 419 -21.77 -12.58 -11.36
CA CYS A 419 -22.35 -11.78 -12.44
C CYS A 419 -21.45 -11.60 -13.67
N LEU A 420 -20.32 -12.33 -13.77
CA LEU A 420 -19.51 -12.46 -14.98
C LEU A 420 -19.35 -13.94 -15.36
N THR A 421 -20.47 -14.66 -15.45
CA THR A 421 -20.54 -16.14 -15.57
C THR A 421 -21.00 -16.65 -16.94
N THR A 422 -21.58 -15.81 -17.79
CA THR A 422 -21.85 -16.15 -19.21
C THR A 422 -20.61 -15.87 -20.05
N THR A 423 -20.41 -16.58 -21.16
CA THR A 423 -19.15 -16.53 -21.94
C THR A 423 -18.73 -15.11 -22.38
N GLU A 424 -19.67 -14.26 -22.79
CA GLU A 424 -19.36 -12.86 -23.15
C GLU A 424 -19.05 -11.99 -21.90
N ALA A 425 -19.71 -12.24 -20.77
CA ALA A 425 -19.50 -11.50 -19.52
C ALA A 425 -18.19 -11.91 -18.82
N GLY A 426 -17.90 -13.21 -18.77
CA GLY A 426 -16.63 -13.76 -18.29
C GLY A 426 -15.48 -13.30 -19.16
N GLY A 427 -15.65 -13.27 -20.49
CA GLY A 427 -14.65 -12.69 -21.39
C GLY A 427 -14.40 -11.21 -21.16
N MET A 428 -15.43 -10.39 -20.85
CA MET A 428 -15.16 -9.03 -20.38
C MET A 428 -14.44 -9.02 -19.02
N GLY A 429 -14.67 -10.00 -18.15
CA GLY A 429 -13.89 -10.25 -16.92
C GLY A 429 -12.39 -10.38 -17.19
N GLU A 430 -12.01 -11.25 -18.13
CA GLU A 430 -10.64 -11.37 -18.63
C GLU A 430 -10.11 -10.03 -19.16
N GLY A 431 -10.87 -9.38 -20.04
CA GLY A 431 -10.42 -8.15 -20.69
C GLY A 431 -10.36 -6.91 -19.79
N TRP A 432 -11.14 -6.87 -18.69
CA TRP A 432 -10.97 -5.86 -17.64
C TRP A 432 -9.70 -6.13 -16.84
N SER A 433 -9.38 -7.40 -16.60
CA SER A 433 -8.22 -7.81 -15.80
C SER A 433 -6.90 -7.49 -16.52
N ASP A 434 -6.83 -7.81 -17.82
CA ASP A 434 -5.76 -7.39 -18.71
C ASP A 434 -5.64 -5.86 -18.82
N ALA A 435 -6.76 -5.13 -18.89
CA ALA A 435 -6.75 -3.67 -19.03
C ALA A 435 -6.35 -2.90 -17.76
N PHE A 436 -6.58 -3.45 -16.56
CA PHE A 436 -6.07 -2.84 -15.32
C PHE A 436 -4.58 -3.16 -15.12
N ALA A 437 -4.13 -4.35 -15.53
CA ALA A 437 -2.72 -4.71 -15.60
C ALA A 437 -1.93 -3.78 -16.53
N GLU A 438 -2.43 -3.52 -17.76
CA GLU A 438 -1.86 -2.50 -18.64
C GLU A 438 -1.79 -1.13 -17.94
N TRP A 439 -2.89 -0.68 -17.33
CA TRP A 439 -2.95 0.61 -16.66
C TRP A 439 -1.93 0.75 -15.51
N THR A 440 -1.67 -0.32 -14.76
CA THR A 440 -0.60 -0.33 -13.75
C THR A 440 0.78 -0.12 -14.35
N GLU A 441 1.03 -0.56 -15.59
CA GLU A 441 2.35 -0.48 -16.23
C GLU A 441 2.56 0.72 -17.16
N GLN A 442 1.49 1.45 -17.49
CA GLN A 442 1.58 2.72 -18.21
C GLN A 442 2.43 3.76 -17.45
N LYS A 443 3.47 4.26 -18.13
CA LYS A 443 4.57 5.11 -17.60
C LYS A 443 4.46 6.58 -18.02
N ASP A 444 3.96 6.86 -19.22
CA ASP A 444 3.78 8.22 -19.76
C ASP A 444 2.62 8.27 -20.80
N SER A 445 2.53 9.37 -21.56
CA SER A 445 1.47 9.60 -22.55
C SER A 445 1.68 8.92 -23.92
N THR A 446 2.68 8.04 -24.10
CA THR A 446 2.98 7.43 -25.41
C THR A 446 2.03 6.28 -25.80
N VAL A 447 1.44 5.59 -24.81
CA VAL A 447 0.49 4.47 -24.99
C VAL A 447 0.98 3.43 -26.01
N PRO A 448 2.08 2.71 -25.71
CA PRO A 448 2.65 1.70 -26.60
C PRO A 448 1.76 0.45 -26.71
N ASP A 449 2.00 -0.37 -27.73
CA ASP A 449 1.41 -1.71 -27.83
C ASP A 449 1.79 -2.55 -26.58
N PHE A 450 0.85 -3.32 -26.03
CA PHE A 450 1.00 -4.05 -24.77
C PHE A 450 0.78 -5.56 -24.91
N THR A 451 1.51 -6.38 -24.14
CA THR A 451 1.46 -7.86 -24.16
C THR A 451 1.53 -8.43 -22.74
N MET A 452 0.66 -9.39 -22.42
CA MET A 452 0.59 -10.03 -21.08
C MET A 452 1.58 -11.19 -20.91
N GLY A 453 2.12 -11.40 -19.71
CA GLY A 453 2.83 -12.61 -19.28
C GLY A 453 4.09 -12.97 -20.08
N ALA A 454 4.75 -11.98 -20.69
CA ALA A 454 5.85 -12.19 -21.63
C ALA A 454 7.08 -12.86 -20.98
N TYR A 455 7.33 -12.63 -19.69
CA TYR A 455 8.43 -13.26 -18.99
C TYR A 455 8.15 -14.73 -18.67
N VAL A 456 6.98 -15.13 -18.14
CA VAL A 456 6.71 -16.52 -17.72
C VAL A 456 6.80 -17.53 -18.87
N ILE A 457 6.35 -17.16 -20.08
CA ILE A 457 6.51 -18.01 -21.29
C ILE A 457 7.84 -17.80 -22.03
N ASN A 458 8.61 -16.76 -21.71
CA ASN A 458 9.82 -16.37 -22.43
C ASN A 458 9.59 -16.08 -23.94
N ASP A 459 8.50 -15.39 -24.26
CA ASP A 459 8.23 -14.84 -25.61
C ASP A 459 7.70 -13.41 -25.48
N ALA A 460 8.25 -12.49 -26.28
CA ALA A 460 7.87 -11.08 -26.28
C ALA A 460 6.46 -10.85 -26.89
N ALA A 461 5.87 -11.86 -27.54
CA ALA A 461 4.47 -11.82 -27.97
C ALA A 461 3.48 -11.90 -26.79
N GLY A 462 3.88 -12.46 -25.64
CA GLY A 462 3.00 -12.69 -24.50
C GLY A 462 2.03 -13.86 -24.67
N ILE A 463 1.15 -14.05 -23.68
CA ILE A 463 0.21 -15.18 -23.57
C ILE A 463 -1.09 -15.02 -24.37
N ARG A 464 -1.27 -13.88 -25.05
CA ARG A 464 -2.49 -13.50 -25.80
C ARG A 464 -2.21 -13.58 -27.30
N SER A 465 -3.25 -13.80 -28.11
CA SER A 465 -3.13 -14.04 -29.56
C SER A 465 -2.51 -12.86 -30.32
N LEU A 466 -2.78 -11.62 -29.88
CA LEU A 466 -2.23 -10.39 -30.43
C LEU A 466 -1.98 -9.35 -29.32
N PRO A 467 -0.98 -8.45 -29.46
CA PRO A 467 -0.83 -7.29 -28.57
C PRO A 467 -2.08 -6.40 -28.55
N TYR A 468 -2.33 -5.71 -27.45
CA TYR A 468 -3.28 -4.60 -27.43
C TYR A 468 -2.65 -3.41 -28.16
N SER A 469 -3.41 -2.80 -29.06
CA SER A 469 -2.86 -1.80 -29.97
C SER A 469 -3.92 -0.87 -30.52
N THR A 470 -3.61 0.42 -30.58
CA THR A 470 -4.36 1.40 -31.37
C THR A 470 -4.29 1.11 -32.88
N SER A 471 -3.28 0.35 -33.35
CA SER A 471 -3.13 -0.05 -34.75
C SER A 471 -4.05 -1.20 -35.13
N LYS A 472 -4.98 -0.92 -36.05
CA LYS A 472 -5.85 -1.93 -36.68
C LYS A 472 -5.11 -2.95 -37.57
N THR A 473 -3.82 -2.74 -37.81
CA THR A 473 -2.95 -3.69 -38.55
C THR A 473 -2.22 -4.64 -37.60
N VAL A 474 -1.94 -4.21 -36.36
CA VAL A 474 -1.37 -5.08 -35.31
C VAL A 474 -2.48 -5.91 -34.68
N ASN A 475 -3.54 -5.24 -34.19
CA ASN A 475 -4.71 -5.88 -33.64
C ASN A 475 -5.96 -5.46 -34.43
N PRO A 476 -6.53 -6.33 -35.29
CA PRO A 476 -7.68 -6.01 -36.13
C PRO A 476 -9.03 -6.26 -35.44
N TYR A 477 -9.05 -6.71 -34.18
CA TYR A 477 -10.29 -7.15 -33.51
C TYR A 477 -11.32 -6.01 -33.35
N THR A 478 -12.59 -6.42 -33.47
CA THR A 478 -13.81 -5.60 -33.34
C THR A 478 -14.91 -6.41 -32.64
N TYR A 479 -16.01 -5.77 -32.25
CA TYR A 479 -17.17 -6.43 -31.62
C TYR A 479 -17.71 -7.63 -32.42
N ALA A 480 -17.70 -7.57 -33.77
CA ALA A 480 -18.09 -8.70 -34.62
C ALA A 480 -17.15 -9.92 -34.54
N THR A 481 -15.93 -9.76 -34.03
CA THR A 481 -14.97 -10.87 -33.85
C THR A 481 -15.48 -11.89 -32.82
N ILE A 482 -16.26 -11.45 -31.83
CA ILE A 482 -16.85 -12.31 -30.77
C ILE A 482 -17.69 -13.45 -31.37
N ALA A 483 -18.34 -13.23 -32.53
CA ALA A 483 -19.13 -14.25 -33.23
C ALA A 483 -18.30 -15.47 -33.69
N THR A 484 -16.97 -15.40 -33.62
CA THR A 484 -16.03 -16.49 -33.97
C THR A 484 -15.34 -17.13 -32.76
N LYS A 485 -15.62 -16.64 -31.55
CA LYS A 485 -15.01 -17.08 -30.30
C LYS A 485 -16.03 -17.85 -29.45
N ASN A 486 -15.57 -18.84 -28.68
CA ASN A 486 -16.39 -19.65 -27.77
C ASN A 486 -15.75 -19.81 -26.38
N GLU A 487 -14.76 -18.97 -26.08
CA GLU A 487 -13.81 -19.08 -24.98
C GLU A 487 -13.65 -17.67 -24.36
N VAL A 488 -13.37 -17.58 -23.05
CA VAL A 488 -13.40 -16.30 -22.32
C VAL A 488 -12.18 -15.44 -22.58
N HIS A 489 -10.96 -15.97 -22.56
CA HIS A 489 -9.73 -15.19 -22.80
C HIS A 489 -9.69 -14.67 -24.25
N ASP A 490 -10.09 -15.52 -25.20
CA ASP A 490 -10.34 -15.22 -26.61
C ASP A 490 -11.29 -14.02 -26.85
N ILE A 491 -12.26 -13.83 -25.95
CA ILE A 491 -13.19 -12.69 -25.95
C ILE A 491 -12.60 -11.51 -25.16
N GLY A 492 -11.85 -11.80 -24.10
CA GLY A 492 -11.10 -10.83 -23.30
C GLY A 492 -10.12 -10.01 -24.11
N GLU A 493 -9.37 -10.61 -25.03
CA GLU A 493 -8.50 -9.88 -25.96
C GLU A 493 -9.25 -8.79 -26.76
N ILE A 494 -10.52 -9.03 -27.10
CA ILE A 494 -11.36 -8.08 -27.85
C ILE A 494 -11.79 -6.93 -26.92
N TRP A 495 -12.11 -7.22 -25.66
CA TRP A 495 -12.49 -6.20 -24.67
C TRP A 495 -11.29 -5.39 -24.17
N ALA A 496 -10.19 -6.03 -23.80
CA ALA A 496 -8.93 -5.40 -23.41
C ALA A 496 -8.42 -4.46 -24.51
N ASN A 497 -8.32 -4.93 -25.76
CA ASN A 497 -7.94 -4.06 -26.88
C ASN A 497 -8.95 -2.91 -27.11
N THR A 498 -10.23 -3.12 -26.85
CA THR A 498 -11.23 -2.04 -26.88
C THR A 498 -10.97 -1.00 -25.79
N LEU A 499 -10.66 -1.43 -24.57
CA LEU A 499 -10.32 -0.54 -23.45
C LEU A 499 -8.97 0.16 -23.63
N HIS A 500 -7.95 -0.49 -24.18
CA HIS A 500 -6.68 0.13 -24.61
C HIS A 500 -6.93 1.29 -25.59
N ASN A 501 -7.85 1.11 -26.56
CA ASN A 501 -8.23 2.17 -27.50
C ASN A 501 -9.06 3.29 -26.82
N VAL A 502 -9.78 3.00 -25.73
CA VAL A 502 -10.45 4.02 -24.88
C VAL A 502 -9.43 4.80 -24.03
N TYR A 503 -8.47 4.10 -23.41
CA TYR A 503 -7.38 4.69 -22.64
C TYR A 503 -6.55 5.66 -23.52
N ALA A 504 -6.13 5.21 -24.70
CA ALA A 504 -5.42 6.04 -25.67
C ALA A 504 -6.18 7.32 -26.02
N ALA A 505 -7.48 7.23 -26.33
CA ALA A 505 -8.30 8.38 -26.69
C ALA A 505 -8.53 9.35 -25.51
N LEU A 506 -8.63 8.84 -24.27
CA LEU A 506 -8.73 9.68 -23.07
C LEU A 506 -7.41 10.40 -22.77
N VAL A 507 -6.27 9.74 -22.94
CA VAL A 507 -4.92 10.32 -22.77
C VAL A 507 -4.60 11.34 -23.88
N GLU A 508 -5.01 11.10 -25.12
CA GLU A 508 -4.93 12.09 -26.20
C GLU A 508 -5.76 13.35 -25.87
N ALA A 509 -6.98 13.18 -25.34
CA ALA A 509 -7.90 14.28 -25.06
C ALA A 509 -7.55 15.08 -23.80
N ASN A 510 -7.02 14.45 -22.75
CA ASN A 510 -6.84 15.05 -21.42
C ASN A 510 -5.38 15.06 -20.90
N GLY A 511 -4.42 14.51 -21.66
CA GLY A 511 -3.04 14.33 -21.22
C GLY A 511 -2.85 13.15 -20.27
N PHE A 512 -1.69 13.08 -19.62
CA PHE A 512 -1.32 12.01 -18.69
C PHE A 512 -0.88 12.59 -17.34
N SER A 513 -1.37 12.00 -16.25
CA SER A 513 -1.01 12.33 -14.86
C SER A 513 -0.09 11.25 -14.29
N ALA A 514 1.18 11.57 -14.07
CA ALA A 514 2.17 10.63 -13.53
C ALA A 514 1.86 10.19 -12.08
N ASP A 515 1.13 11.02 -11.35
CA ASP A 515 0.67 10.83 -9.98
C ASP A 515 -0.66 10.06 -9.86
N ALA A 516 -1.33 9.71 -10.97
CA ALA A 516 -2.66 9.09 -10.95
C ALA A 516 -2.77 7.79 -10.12
N LYS A 517 -1.65 7.13 -9.84
CA LYS A 517 -1.58 5.92 -8.99
C LYS A 517 -1.71 6.20 -7.49
N THR A 518 -1.56 7.44 -7.03
CA THR A 518 -1.74 7.85 -5.62
C THR A 518 -2.72 9.02 -5.47
N ASN A 519 -2.86 9.83 -6.53
CA ASN A 519 -3.79 10.95 -6.63
C ASN A 519 -5.02 10.59 -7.50
N PRO A 520 -6.17 10.22 -6.90
CA PRO A 520 -7.40 10.01 -7.65
C PRO A 520 -8.05 11.31 -8.14
N ASP A 521 -7.68 12.47 -7.60
CA ASP A 521 -8.20 13.78 -8.05
C ASP A 521 -7.42 14.33 -9.28
N ALA A 522 -6.47 13.56 -9.80
CA ALA A 522 -5.71 13.90 -11.00
C ALA A 522 -6.60 13.96 -12.25
N THR A 523 -6.33 14.92 -13.14
CA THR A 523 -7.19 15.21 -14.30
C THR A 523 -6.74 14.57 -15.61
N GLY A 524 -5.62 13.84 -15.62
CA GLY A 524 -5.12 13.15 -16.81
C GLY A 524 -6.07 12.06 -17.30
N GLY A 525 -6.02 11.75 -18.60
CA GLY A 525 -6.84 10.73 -19.24
C GLY A 525 -6.69 9.33 -18.64
N ASN A 526 -5.53 9.04 -18.05
CA ASN A 526 -5.28 7.81 -17.30
C ASN A 526 -6.04 7.76 -15.97
N ALA A 527 -6.11 8.87 -15.21
CA ALA A 527 -6.93 8.94 -14.00
C ALA A 527 -8.43 8.90 -14.35
N ILE A 528 -8.85 9.62 -15.39
CA ILE A 528 -10.22 9.56 -15.92
C ILE A 528 -10.59 8.12 -16.30
N PHE A 529 -9.71 7.40 -17.02
CA PHE A 529 -9.93 6.00 -17.39
C PHE A 529 -10.19 5.10 -16.17
N LEU A 530 -9.38 5.18 -15.11
CA LEU A 530 -9.56 4.30 -13.95
C LEU A 530 -10.82 4.64 -13.14
N HIS A 531 -11.24 5.91 -13.09
CA HIS A 531 -12.56 6.26 -12.55
C HIS A 531 -13.68 5.61 -13.36
N LEU A 532 -13.66 5.71 -14.69
CA LEU A 532 -14.68 5.12 -15.56
C LEU A 532 -14.69 3.58 -15.48
N PHE A 533 -13.52 2.98 -15.33
CA PHE A 533 -13.34 1.54 -15.11
C PHE A 533 -14.08 1.11 -13.84
N ILE A 534 -13.73 1.68 -12.68
CA ILE A 534 -14.31 1.34 -11.37
C ILE A 534 -15.80 1.71 -11.29
N ASP A 535 -16.21 2.88 -11.79
CA ASP A 535 -17.60 3.34 -11.79
C ASP A 535 -18.53 2.53 -12.72
N SER A 536 -17.99 1.87 -13.75
CA SER A 536 -18.82 1.11 -14.70
C SER A 536 -19.43 -0.15 -14.08
N PHE A 537 -18.71 -0.85 -13.20
CA PHE A 537 -19.13 -2.10 -12.59
C PHE A 537 -20.45 -2.02 -11.79
N PRO A 538 -20.70 -1.02 -10.92
CA PRO A 538 -21.98 -0.87 -10.22
C PRO A 538 -23.12 -0.34 -11.12
N LEU A 539 -22.83 0.12 -12.34
CA LEU A 539 -23.83 0.64 -13.29
C LEU A 539 -24.30 -0.43 -14.29
N GLN A 540 -23.46 -1.40 -14.63
CA GLN A 540 -23.79 -2.45 -15.60
C GLN A 540 -24.69 -3.57 -15.01
N PRO A 541 -25.53 -4.23 -15.83
CA PRO A 541 -26.36 -5.34 -15.37
C PRO A 541 -25.53 -6.57 -14.99
N CYS A 542 -26.12 -7.50 -14.23
CA CYS A 542 -25.55 -8.82 -14.00
C CYS A 542 -25.50 -9.62 -15.31
N ASN A 543 -24.36 -10.25 -15.62
CA ASN A 543 -24.03 -10.87 -16.90
C ASN A 543 -24.23 -9.90 -18.10
N PRO A 544 -23.45 -8.81 -18.16
CA PRO A 544 -23.54 -7.81 -19.23
C PRO A 544 -23.04 -8.34 -20.57
N THR A 545 -23.42 -7.65 -21.64
CA THR A 545 -22.82 -7.75 -22.99
C THR A 545 -21.98 -6.51 -23.29
N PHE A 546 -21.08 -6.58 -24.27
CA PHE A 546 -20.18 -5.47 -24.64
C PHE A 546 -20.94 -4.13 -24.85
N PRO A 547 -22.09 -4.06 -25.57
CA PRO A 547 -22.86 -2.82 -25.68
C PRO A 547 -23.36 -2.27 -24.34
N THR A 548 -23.76 -3.14 -23.39
CA THR A 548 -24.23 -2.70 -22.07
C THR A 548 -23.08 -2.26 -21.15
N ALA A 549 -21.91 -2.90 -21.24
CA ALA A 549 -20.70 -2.48 -20.53
C ALA A 549 -20.21 -1.11 -21.05
N ARG A 550 -20.18 -0.91 -22.38
CA ARG A 550 -19.96 0.39 -23.02
C ARG A 550 -20.91 1.46 -22.50
N ASP A 551 -22.21 1.17 -22.46
CA ASP A 551 -23.21 2.14 -22.03
C ASP A 551 -23.05 2.49 -20.53
N ALA A 552 -22.58 1.54 -19.71
CA ALA A 552 -22.19 1.80 -18.33
C ALA A 552 -20.94 2.69 -18.21
N TRP A 553 -19.90 2.49 -19.03
CA TRP A 553 -18.72 3.39 -19.12
C TRP A 553 -19.11 4.83 -19.50
N ILE A 554 -20.03 4.98 -20.44
CA ILE A 554 -20.52 6.30 -20.86
C ILE A 554 -21.41 6.92 -19.77
N GLN A 555 -22.20 6.12 -19.05
CA GLN A 555 -22.99 6.59 -17.92
C GLN A 555 -22.12 6.99 -16.71
N ALA A 556 -20.98 6.34 -16.50
CA ALA A 556 -19.98 6.75 -15.51
C ALA A 556 -19.44 8.16 -15.80
N ASP A 557 -19.12 8.48 -17.06
CA ASP A 557 -18.68 9.82 -17.47
C ASP A 557 -19.79 10.88 -17.29
N VAL A 558 -21.04 10.51 -17.56
CA VAL A 558 -22.20 11.36 -17.26
C VAL A 558 -22.37 11.58 -15.75
N ASN A 559 -22.11 10.57 -14.91
CA ASN A 559 -22.26 10.68 -13.46
C ASN A 559 -21.14 11.50 -12.80
N ARG A 560 -19.87 11.25 -13.15
CA ARG A 560 -18.70 11.85 -12.50
C ARG A 560 -18.23 13.14 -13.16
N PHE A 561 -18.18 13.17 -14.50
CA PHE A 561 -17.61 14.28 -15.28
C PHE A 561 -18.69 15.06 -16.07
N ALA A 562 -19.96 14.91 -15.72
CA ALA A 562 -21.12 15.53 -16.37
C ALA A 562 -21.22 15.29 -17.89
N GLY A 563 -20.59 14.22 -18.41
CA GLY A 563 -20.59 13.86 -19.82
C GLY A 563 -19.46 14.49 -20.64
N ALA A 564 -18.42 15.02 -19.99
CA ALA A 564 -17.31 15.71 -20.66
C ALA A 564 -16.55 14.83 -21.67
N ASN A 565 -16.33 13.55 -21.37
CA ASN A 565 -15.60 12.63 -22.25
C ASN A 565 -16.53 11.80 -23.16
N LYS A 566 -17.85 11.87 -23.00
CA LYS A 566 -18.87 11.09 -23.74
C LYS A 566 -18.56 10.94 -25.23
N CYS A 567 -18.17 12.02 -25.91
CA CYS A 567 -17.88 11.98 -27.35
C CYS A 567 -16.50 11.41 -27.71
N THR A 568 -15.55 11.43 -26.78
CA THR A 568 -14.27 10.68 -26.88
C THR A 568 -14.55 9.18 -26.72
N LEU A 569 -15.30 8.80 -25.68
CA LEU A 569 -15.70 7.41 -25.43
C LEU A 569 -16.46 6.81 -26.61
N TRP A 570 -17.50 7.48 -27.11
CA TRP A 570 -18.27 7.00 -28.28
C TRP A 570 -17.39 6.79 -29.52
N LYS A 571 -16.40 7.66 -29.76
CA LYS A 571 -15.46 7.51 -30.89
C LYS A 571 -14.51 6.32 -30.69
N ALA A 572 -13.96 6.16 -29.48
CA ALA A 572 -13.10 5.03 -29.16
C ALA A 572 -13.83 3.68 -29.31
N PHE A 573 -15.00 3.53 -28.69
CA PHE A 573 -15.82 2.32 -28.81
C PHE A 573 -16.29 2.06 -30.25
N ALA A 574 -16.77 3.07 -30.98
CA ALA A 574 -17.15 2.93 -32.38
C ALA A 574 -15.95 2.60 -33.30
N SER A 575 -14.73 3.00 -32.93
CA SER A 575 -13.53 2.62 -33.68
C SER A 575 -13.32 1.10 -33.70
N ARG A 576 -13.77 0.38 -32.66
CA ARG A 576 -13.73 -1.09 -32.54
C ARG A 576 -15.08 -1.76 -32.84
N GLY A 577 -15.95 -1.07 -33.58
CA GLY A 577 -17.25 -1.59 -34.02
C GLY A 577 -18.34 -1.57 -32.96
N LEU A 578 -18.10 -0.98 -31.79
CA LEU A 578 -19.05 -0.94 -30.69
C LEU A 578 -19.86 0.38 -30.64
N GLY A 579 -20.15 0.97 -31.80
CA GLY A 579 -20.97 2.18 -31.96
C GLY A 579 -22.46 1.99 -31.67
N VAL A 580 -23.25 3.04 -31.87
CA VAL A 580 -24.66 3.14 -31.40
C VAL A 580 -25.54 1.98 -31.89
N GLY A 581 -25.32 1.50 -33.12
CA GLY A 581 -26.08 0.38 -33.71
C GLY A 581 -25.55 -1.02 -33.39
N ALA A 582 -24.48 -1.16 -32.59
CA ALA A 582 -23.81 -2.43 -32.36
C ALA A 582 -24.68 -3.38 -31.50
N ALA A 583 -25.06 -4.52 -32.08
CA ALA A 583 -25.88 -5.53 -31.41
C ALA A 583 -25.76 -6.90 -32.09
N ASN A 584 -25.88 -7.98 -31.31
CA ASN A 584 -25.81 -9.37 -31.79
C ASN A 584 -24.50 -9.66 -32.59
N HIS A 585 -23.36 -9.22 -32.05
CA HIS A 585 -22.02 -9.40 -32.63
C HIS A 585 -21.92 -8.89 -34.07
N LYS A 586 -22.51 -7.72 -34.32
CA LYS A 586 -22.39 -6.96 -35.57
C LYS A 586 -21.86 -5.57 -35.27
N ASP A 587 -20.82 -5.18 -36.00
CA ASP A 587 -20.18 -3.89 -35.85
C ASP A 587 -21.10 -2.73 -36.26
N SER A 588 -21.01 -1.63 -35.51
CA SER A 588 -21.47 -0.30 -35.88
C SER A 588 -20.34 0.69 -35.65
N THR A 589 -20.09 1.55 -36.64
CA THR A 589 -19.18 2.69 -36.53
C THR A 589 -19.91 4.00 -36.19
N ASP A 590 -21.24 3.95 -35.98
CA ASP A 590 -22.05 5.14 -35.76
C ASP A 590 -21.83 5.70 -34.36
N ILE A 591 -21.73 7.02 -34.25
CA ILE A 591 -21.69 7.76 -32.99
C ILE A 591 -22.90 8.70 -32.89
N PRO A 592 -23.30 9.14 -31.68
CA PRO A 592 -24.41 10.08 -31.52
C PRO A 592 -24.20 11.37 -32.32
N ALA A 593 -25.28 11.95 -32.83
CA ALA A 593 -25.22 13.08 -33.77
C ALA A 593 -24.51 14.32 -33.18
N GLU A 594 -24.63 14.55 -31.87
CA GLU A 594 -23.92 15.59 -31.13
C GLU A 594 -22.39 15.42 -31.16
N CYS A 595 -21.88 14.20 -31.35
CA CYS A 595 -20.45 13.89 -31.38
C CYS A 595 -19.81 14.01 -32.78
N ASN A 596 -20.62 14.22 -33.83
CA ASN A 596 -20.17 14.40 -35.22
C ASN A 596 -19.62 15.81 -35.53
N GLY A 597 -19.55 16.71 -34.55
CA GLY A 597 -18.78 17.96 -34.65
C GLY A 597 -19.45 19.12 -35.39
N THR A 598 -20.77 19.09 -35.60
CA THR A 598 -21.52 20.16 -36.30
C THR A 598 -22.58 20.83 -35.43
N SER A 599 -22.18 21.34 -34.26
CA SER A 599 -23.01 22.25 -33.46
C SER A 599 -22.23 23.50 -33.04
N THR A 600 -22.24 24.53 -33.89
CA THR A 600 -21.88 25.89 -33.45
C THR A 600 -22.87 26.31 -32.35
N PRO A 601 -22.40 26.78 -31.17
CA PRO A 601 -23.30 27.27 -30.13
C PRO A 601 -23.92 28.60 -30.57
N THR A 602 -25.12 28.54 -31.16
CA THR A 602 -25.91 29.72 -31.54
C THR A 602 -26.44 30.39 -30.27
N SER A 603 -25.64 31.31 -29.71
CA SER A 603 -25.90 32.07 -28.48
C SER A 603 -27.14 32.96 -28.55
N THR A 604 -28.33 32.34 -28.48
CA THR A 604 -29.62 33.02 -28.43
C THR A 604 -29.98 33.30 -26.98
N VAL A 605 -29.30 34.29 -26.38
CA VAL A 605 -29.58 34.76 -25.01
C VAL A 605 -30.93 35.49 -25.01
N SER A 606 -32.01 34.74 -24.74
CA SER A 606 -33.35 35.32 -24.52
C SER A 606 -33.54 35.64 -23.04
N SER A 607 -33.07 36.81 -22.63
CA SER A 607 -33.10 37.28 -21.24
C SER A 607 -34.48 37.76 -20.79
N THR A 608 -35.37 36.83 -20.41
CA THR A 608 -36.65 37.17 -19.76
C THR A 608 -36.52 37.15 -18.24
N THR A 609 -36.17 38.30 -17.66
CA THR A 609 -36.09 38.49 -16.21
C THR A 609 -37.47 38.63 -15.58
N THR A 610 -37.99 37.56 -14.97
CA THR A 610 -39.19 37.62 -14.12
C THR A 610 -38.84 37.29 -12.66
N ARG A 611 -38.46 38.33 -11.91
CA ARG A 611 -38.05 38.24 -10.51
C ARG A 611 -39.25 38.28 -9.56
N SER A 612 -39.85 37.12 -9.28
CA SER A 612 -40.93 37.00 -8.27
C SER A 612 -40.37 36.64 -6.89
N THR A 613 -40.40 37.59 -5.97
CA THR A 613 -40.10 37.36 -4.54
C THR A 613 -41.39 37.10 -3.75
N SER A 614 -41.45 36.00 -3.00
CA SER A 614 -42.50 35.71 -2.03
C SER A 614 -41.91 35.19 -0.72
N THR A 615 -41.93 36.03 0.31
CA THR A 615 -41.55 35.70 1.70
C THR A 615 -42.76 35.14 2.47
N LEU A 616 -42.53 34.53 3.64
CA LEU A 616 -43.52 34.07 4.65
C LEU A 616 -44.27 32.77 4.24
N SER A 617 -44.60 31.84 5.14
CA SER A 617 -44.46 31.79 6.61
C SER A 617 -44.28 30.35 7.08
N SER A 618 -43.77 30.15 8.30
CA SER A 618 -43.98 28.91 9.05
C SER A 618 -45.47 28.71 9.40
N THR A 619 -45.90 27.45 9.48
CA THR A 619 -47.02 26.97 10.31
C THR A 619 -46.72 25.54 10.72
N SER A 620 -46.94 25.20 12.00
CA SER A 620 -46.79 23.83 12.51
C SER A 620 -48.16 23.18 12.70
N THR A 621 -48.34 21.97 12.17
CA THR A 621 -49.49 21.10 12.50
C THR A 621 -49.01 19.70 12.85
N ARG A 622 -49.05 19.41 14.14
CA ARG A 622 -48.78 18.11 14.76
C ARG A 622 -50.04 17.26 14.76
N SER A 623 -50.02 16.09 14.10
CA SER A 623 -51.09 15.09 14.18
C SER A 623 -50.55 13.77 14.76
N THR A 624 -50.99 13.43 15.96
CA THR A 624 -50.69 12.15 16.62
C THR A 624 -51.70 11.07 16.22
N SER A 625 -51.22 9.87 15.91
CA SER A 625 -52.00 8.63 15.98
C SER A 625 -51.23 7.58 16.78
N THR A 626 -51.96 6.80 17.58
CA THR A 626 -51.41 5.84 18.55
C THR A 626 -52.05 4.47 18.32
N SER A 627 -51.42 3.41 18.84
CA SER A 627 -51.90 2.00 18.83
C SER A 627 -51.76 1.26 17.49
N SER A 628 -51.56 -0.06 17.47
CA SER A 628 -51.33 -0.99 18.60
C SER A 628 -50.50 -2.21 18.24
N ARG A 629 -49.74 -2.68 19.24
CA ARG A 629 -48.97 -3.93 19.31
C ARG A 629 -49.88 -5.17 19.30
N THR A 630 -49.57 -6.13 18.43
CA THR A 630 -50.01 -7.54 18.56
C THR A 630 -48.82 -8.46 18.33
N SER A 631 -48.68 -9.52 19.13
CA SER A 631 -47.55 -10.45 19.09
C SER A 631 -48.03 -11.89 18.99
N SER A 632 -47.46 -12.67 18.07
CA SER A 632 -47.77 -14.10 17.89
C SER A 632 -46.50 -14.95 18.01
N THR A 633 -46.30 -15.56 19.18
CA THR A 633 -45.28 -16.59 19.41
C THR A 633 -45.76 -17.92 18.84
N SER A 634 -44.88 -18.72 18.22
CA SER A 634 -45.12 -20.16 18.07
C SER A 634 -43.84 -20.98 18.20
N THR A 635 -44.01 -22.23 18.62
CA THR A 635 -43.01 -23.09 19.25
C THR A 635 -42.02 -23.77 18.30
N ARG A 636 -40.78 -23.86 18.78
CA ARG A 636 -39.73 -24.79 18.35
C ARG A 636 -40.11 -26.24 18.71
N THR A 637 -40.00 -27.17 17.76
CA THR A 637 -40.05 -28.62 17.99
C THR A 637 -38.81 -29.30 17.38
N SER A 638 -38.32 -30.33 18.06
CA SER A 638 -37.12 -31.09 17.68
C SER A 638 -37.44 -32.58 17.58
N SER A 639 -36.92 -33.24 16.56
CA SER A 639 -36.93 -34.71 16.42
C SER A 639 -35.51 -35.22 16.16
N THR A 640 -35.20 -36.42 16.67
CA THR A 640 -33.86 -37.00 16.70
C THR A 640 -33.95 -38.51 16.47
N SER A 641 -32.89 -39.11 15.90
CA SER A 641 -32.75 -40.56 15.68
C SER A 641 -33.61 -41.14 14.54
N THR A 642 -33.27 -42.28 13.91
CA THR A 642 -32.22 -43.28 14.19
C THR A 642 -31.35 -43.61 12.97
N ARG A 643 -30.15 -44.16 13.24
CA ARG A 643 -29.24 -44.81 12.27
C ARG A 643 -29.51 -46.32 12.23
N SER A 644 -29.51 -46.93 11.05
CA SER A 644 -29.46 -48.40 10.87
C SER A 644 -28.56 -48.77 9.67
N THR A 645 -28.14 -50.04 9.58
CA THR A 645 -27.06 -50.45 8.67
C THR A 645 -27.27 -51.84 8.05
N SER A 646 -26.91 -51.93 6.76
CA SER A 646 -26.52 -53.15 6.03
C SER A 646 -27.58 -54.23 5.76
N THR A 647 -27.77 -54.55 4.48
CA THR A 647 -27.37 -55.88 3.98
C THR A 647 -27.10 -55.85 2.47
N ARG A 648 -26.26 -56.78 1.99
CA ARG A 648 -25.82 -56.89 0.58
C ARG A 648 -26.53 -58.05 -0.10
N THR A 649 -27.07 -57.83 -1.30
CA THR A 649 -27.51 -58.90 -2.21
C THR A 649 -26.97 -58.66 -3.62
N THR A 650 -26.46 -59.72 -4.24
CA THR A 650 -25.90 -59.74 -5.59
C THR A 650 -26.80 -60.55 -6.52
N SER A 651 -27.02 -60.09 -7.74
CA SER A 651 -27.63 -60.89 -8.81
C SER A 651 -26.96 -60.55 -10.13
N THR A 652 -26.66 -61.57 -10.93
CA THR A 652 -25.90 -61.46 -12.19
C THR A 652 -26.80 -61.71 -13.40
N ARG A 653 -26.53 -61.01 -14.52
CA ARG A 653 -27.11 -61.34 -15.83
C ARG A 653 -26.17 -60.95 -16.97
N THR A 654 -26.16 -61.79 -18.01
CA THR A 654 -25.26 -61.74 -19.17
C THR A 654 -25.62 -60.64 -20.19
N PRO A 655 -24.67 -60.21 -21.06
CA PRO A 655 -24.77 -58.96 -21.83
C PRO A 655 -25.52 -59.10 -23.17
N THR A 656 -25.78 -57.94 -23.78
CA THR A 656 -26.41 -57.72 -25.10
C THR A 656 -25.67 -56.53 -25.74
N PRO A 657 -25.46 -56.46 -27.08
CA PRO A 657 -24.26 -55.81 -27.63
C PRO A 657 -24.25 -54.28 -27.60
N THR A 658 -23.03 -53.75 -27.57
CA THR A 658 -22.65 -52.34 -27.52
C THR A 658 -23.19 -51.53 -28.71
N PRO A 659 -23.97 -50.46 -28.49
CA PRO A 659 -24.06 -49.38 -29.46
C PRO A 659 -22.76 -48.58 -29.44
N THR A 660 -22.24 -48.19 -30.60
CA THR A 660 -21.10 -47.26 -30.68
C THR A 660 -21.44 -45.96 -29.97
N PRO A 661 -20.58 -45.42 -29.08
CA PRO A 661 -20.77 -44.07 -28.59
C PRO A 661 -20.60 -43.07 -29.75
N GLU A 662 -21.51 -42.11 -29.84
CA GLU A 662 -21.19 -40.81 -30.44
C GLU A 662 -20.10 -40.14 -29.58
N PRO A 663 -19.26 -39.26 -30.14
CA PRO A 663 -18.32 -38.49 -29.33
C PRO A 663 -19.11 -37.59 -28.37
N GLU A 664 -18.98 -37.84 -27.07
CA GLU A 664 -19.39 -36.86 -26.05
C GLU A 664 -18.57 -35.57 -26.25
N PRO A 665 -19.16 -34.38 -26.01
CA PRO A 665 -18.45 -33.12 -26.20
C PRO A 665 -17.30 -33.00 -25.21
N GLU A 666 -16.08 -32.88 -25.72
CA GLU A 666 -14.88 -32.69 -24.91
C GLU A 666 -14.99 -31.37 -24.12
N CYS A 667 -14.98 -31.46 -22.79
CA CYS A 667 -14.88 -30.29 -21.93
C CYS A 667 -13.44 -29.72 -22.00
N PRO A 668 -13.26 -28.40 -22.23
CA PRO A 668 -11.93 -27.78 -22.22
C PRO A 668 -11.16 -28.01 -20.91
N TRP A 669 -9.85 -28.12 -21.02
CA TRP A 669 -8.94 -28.67 -20.02
C TRP A 669 -8.60 -27.75 -18.83
N TRP A 670 -9.29 -26.61 -18.69
CA TRP A 670 -9.06 -25.58 -17.66
C TRP A 670 -10.34 -25.13 -16.93
N TRP A 671 -11.45 -25.88 -17.06
CA TRP A 671 -12.74 -25.51 -16.47
C TRP A 671 -12.78 -25.73 -14.93
N PRO A 672 -13.26 -24.75 -14.13
CA PRO A 672 -13.40 -24.92 -12.67
C PRO A 672 -14.58 -25.84 -12.32
N PHE A 673 -14.29 -26.96 -11.66
CA PHE A 673 -15.25 -28.02 -11.34
C PHE A 673 -16.26 -27.62 -10.24
N ASP A 674 -17.49 -27.27 -10.61
CA ASP A 674 -18.68 -27.50 -9.76
C ASP A 674 -20.06 -27.45 -10.49
N PHE A 675 -20.12 -27.27 -11.82
CA PHE A 675 -21.38 -27.04 -12.56
C PHE A 675 -21.59 -27.90 -13.84
N CYS A 676 -21.12 -29.15 -13.84
CA CYS A 676 -21.49 -30.14 -14.88
C CYS A 676 -22.59 -31.08 -14.38
N PHE A 677 -23.72 -31.15 -15.10
CA PHE A 677 -24.87 -32.04 -14.89
C PHE A 677 -25.49 -32.47 -16.22
#